data_AF-A0A9E1RWQ2-F1
#
_entry.id   AF-A0A9E1RWQ2-F1
#
_cell.length_a   1.000
_cell.length_b   1.000
_cell.length_c   1.000
_cell.angle_alpha   90.00
_cell.angle_beta   90.00
_cell.angle_gamma   90.00
#
_symmetry.space_group_name_H-M   'P 1'
#
loop_
_entity.id
_entity.type
_entity.pdbx_description
1 polymer ?
#
loop_
_entity_poly.entity_id
_entity_poly.type
_entity_poly.pdbx_seq_one_letter_code
_entity_poly.pdbx_strand_id
1 'polypeptide(L)'
;MKREDLRGASAPWGELLNYSAFFVDALPFGPIAAFIPDDPDFEFQWHLNNTGQTGGTAGIDINVTEVWNDYTGTGVVIGIIDDGVQHDHPDLAANYDTALDHDARDRDSDAAPGTADDNHGTTVAGTIAADGDNGVGLTGVAYDATIAGFRMGYGSAGTTGQVVESLALQVNVDISNNSWGYGGYFVDDFSSSEFRPAGDAILNAVTAGRDGLGTVYVFAAGNERGFGGDVNYHNFQNSPHTIAVAALDHNGQVASFSTPGAAVLVSAPGVDIATTDRTGGDGYVDGDYVYISGTSFSSPITSGVAALMLEANPGLGYRDVQEILAYSARQTDSSSPGWDVNGAANWNGGGLHTSHDYGFGLVDAHAAVRLAESWDLTSTQANLATLSASSAPALVISDHTTITDTITLTSGLNIDHIEVDLDLSHTWIGDLVVSLTSPDDTTSILVNQPGFGGAGQDNIDFTLSSTHSWGETGAGTWTLSVTDLGTLDQGSLNSWTLRLLGDAINTDDTYIYTDEFGAFSGVDDASRRILSDADGNDTLNAAAVTSNSVINLNPGANGTLAGNSLTIAAGTFIENAYAGDGNDLLTGNLLGNSLYGGRGDDVLSGGAGNDFLDAGVGTNTFLVGAGEASDTILVGNESLSTDTLRFDNGIGLGDVGFAQGGNDLIIQLSATHGGGAVTVSGFFAEGGGQRIDEMSVVI
;
A
#
# COMPACT_ATOMS: atom_id res chain seq x y z
N MET A 1 27.10 9.53 32.94
CA MET A 1 27.46 10.97 33.03
C MET A 1 26.18 11.76 32.81
N LYS A 2 26.00 12.95 33.41
CA LYS A 2 24.81 13.74 33.08
C LYS A 2 25.07 14.56 31.82
N ARG A 3 24.03 14.82 31.02
CA ARG A 3 24.09 15.65 29.80
C ARG A 3 24.77 17.00 30.05
N GLU A 4 24.61 17.56 31.25
CA GLU A 4 25.25 18.81 31.66
C GLU A 4 26.78 18.71 31.82
N ASP A 5 27.32 17.53 32.12
CA ASP A 5 28.76 17.30 32.29
C ASP A 5 29.51 17.38 30.94
N LEU A 6 28.81 17.20 29.82
CA LEU A 6 29.36 17.20 28.46
C LEU A 6 29.21 18.56 27.74
N ARG A 7 28.44 19.51 28.30
CA ARG A 7 28.25 20.84 27.68
C ARG A 7 29.52 21.68 27.78
N GLY A 8 30.03 22.13 26.63
CA GLY A 8 31.20 23.03 26.55
C GLY A 8 32.53 22.42 27.01
N ALA A 9 32.61 21.10 27.21
CA ALA A 9 33.82 20.41 27.61
C ALA A 9 34.61 19.89 26.39
N SER A 10 35.93 20.03 26.45
CA SER A 10 36.89 19.26 25.64
C SER A 10 37.75 18.46 26.62
N ALA A 11 37.22 17.34 27.12
CA ALA A 11 37.85 16.58 28.21
C ALA A 11 38.14 15.13 27.77
N PRO A 12 39.34 14.59 28.05
CA PRO A 12 39.59 13.16 27.97
C PRO A 12 38.83 12.42 29.09
N TRP A 13 38.31 11.23 28.78
CA TRP A 13 37.43 10.40 29.65
C TRP A 13 37.91 10.22 31.11
N GLY A 14 39.22 10.24 31.34
CA GLY A 14 39.82 9.91 32.63
C GLY A 14 39.57 10.89 33.79
N GLU A 15 39.05 12.10 33.54
CA GLU A 15 38.90 13.15 34.57
C GLU A 15 37.48 13.32 35.16
N LEU A 16 36.45 12.64 34.63
CA LEU A 16 35.04 12.94 34.94
C LEU A 16 34.24 11.81 35.64
N LEU A 17 34.88 10.77 36.18
CA LEU A 17 34.18 9.57 36.66
C LEU A 17 33.68 9.64 38.13
N ASN A 18 32.36 9.49 38.30
CA ASN A 18 31.77 8.70 39.38
C ASN A 18 31.25 7.39 38.77
N TYR A 19 31.80 6.26 39.21
CA TYR A 19 31.32 4.94 38.82
C TYR A 19 30.01 4.64 39.55
N SER A 20 28.92 4.50 38.80
CA SER A 20 27.75 3.74 39.26
C SER A 20 27.17 3.00 38.07
N ALA A 21 27.35 1.67 38.07
CA ALA A 21 26.55 0.79 37.23
C ALA A 21 25.17 0.69 37.89
N PHE A 22 24.18 1.37 37.34
CA PHE A 22 22.78 1.07 37.58
C PHE A 22 22.30 0.32 36.36
N PHE A 23 22.15 -0.99 36.49
CA PHE A 23 21.29 -1.73 35.57
C PHE A 23 19.88 -1.34 35.97
N VAL A 24 19.25 -0.45 35.21
CA VAL A 24 17.80 -0.46 35.17
C VAL A 24 17.48 -1.68 34.33
N ASP A 25 16.82 -2.69 34.90
CA ASP A 25 16.22 -3.72 34.07
C ASP A 25 15.27 -2.98 33.13
N ALA A 26 15.67 -2.82 31.86
CA ALA A 26 14.75 -2.38 30.82
C ALA A 26 13.60 -3.38 30.87
N LEU A 27 12.41 -2.87 31.18
CA LEU A 27 11.22 -3.67 30.94
C LEU A 27 11.26 -3.95 29.43
N PRO A 28 11.21 -5.22 29.00
CA PRO A 28 11.12 -5.48 27.57
C PRO A 28 9.91 -4.70 27.06
N PHE A 29 10.13 -3.81 26.09
CA PHE A 29 9.03 -3.47 25.21
C PHE A 29 8.71 -4.77 24.49
N GLY A 30 7.77 -5.53 25.07
CA GLY A 30 7.12 -6.62 24.36
C GLY A 30 6.38 -6.04 23.15
N PRO A 31 5.88 -6.91 22.26
CA PRO A 31 5.07 -6.45 21.12
C PRO A 31 4.04 -5.42 21.61
N ILE A 32 3.96 -4.29 20.90
CA ILE A 32 3.01 -3.22 21.21
C ILE A 32 1.63 -3.87 21.23
N ALA A 33 0.90 -3.75 22.33
CA ALA A 33 -0.40 -4.39 22.43
C ALA A 33 -1.33 -3.78 21.38
N ALA A 34 -1.98 -4.62 20.58
CA ALA A 34 -3.02 -4.19 19.65
C ALA A 34 -4.09 -3.33 20.36
N PHE A 35 -4.42 -2.19 19.75
CA PHE A 35 -5.44 -1.29 20.23
C PHE A 35 -6.83 -1.88 19.95
N ILE A 36 -7.69 -1.90 20.97
CA ILE A 36 -9.06 -2.40 20.88
C ILE A 36 -9.98 -1.27 21.33
N PRO A 37 -10.76 -0.68 20.41
CA PRO A 37 -11.73 0.36 20.73
C PRO A 37 -12.75 -0.10 21.78
N ASP A 38 -13.27 0.83 22.58
CA ASP A 38 -14.28 0.53 23.61
C ASP A 38 -15.74 0.48 23.10
N ASP A 39 -15.93 0.58 21.79
CA ASP A 39 -17.22 0.57 21.11
C ASP A 39 -17.97 -0.76 21.29
N PRO A 40 -19.26 -0.74 21.65
CA PRO A 40 -20.00 -1.94 22.05
C PRO A 40 -20.18 -2.97 20.94
N ASP A 41 -20.23 -2.55 19.67
CA ASP A 41 -20.44 -3.44 18.52
C ASP A 41 -19.13 -3.82 17.80
N PHE A 42 -17.96 -3.34 18.28
CA PHE A 42 -16.65 -3.70 17.72
C PHE A 42 -16.40 -5.21 17.71
N GLU A 43 -16.93 -5.95 18.70
CA GLU A 43 -16.80 -7.40 18.76
C GLU A 43 -17.37 -8.11 17.51
N PHE A 44 -18.29 -7.46 16.79
CA PHE A 44 -18.91 -7.99 15.57
C PHE A 44 -18.19 -7.58 14.27
N GLN A 45 -17.24 -6.65 14.34
CA GLN A 45 -16.51 -6.14 13.18
C GLN A 45 -15.34 -7.05 12.82
N TRP A 46 -15.66 -8.26 12.34
CA TRP A 46 -14.66 -9.26 11.96
C TRP A 46 -13.67 -8.74 10.91
N HIS A 47 -14.09 -7.81 10.06
CA HIS A 47 -13.24 -7.21 9.04
C HIS A 47 -12.07 -6.39 9.62
N LEU A 48 -12.20 -5.88 10.85
CA LEU A 48 -11.16 -5.14 11.58
C LEU A 48 -10.33 -6.06 12.49
N ASN A 49 -11.00 -7.04 13.12
CA ASN A 49 -10.37 -8.02 14.00
C ASN A 49 -11.14 -9.36 13.96
N ASN A 50 -10.64 -10.31 13.20
CA ASN A 50 -11.23 -11.63 13.04
C ASN A 50 -10.59 -12.61 14.03
N THR A 51 -11.27 -12.83 15.15
CA THR A 51 -10.88 -13.83 16.15
C THR A 51 -11.53 -15.20 15.90
N GLY A 52 -12.23 -15.36 14.76
CA GLY A 52 -13.11 -16.49 14.47
C GLY A 52 -14.51 -16.34 15.07
N GLN A 53 -14.88 -15.14 15.55
CA GLN A 53 -16.13 -14.87 16.26
C GLN A 53 -17.38 -15.10 15.40
N THR A 54 -17.26 -14.95 14.07
CA THR A 54 -18.32 -15.21 13.10
C THR A 54 -18.27 -16.62 12.51
N GLY A 55 -17.37 -17.48 13.00
CA GLY A 55 -17.11 -18.81 12.43
C GLY A 55 -16.15 -18.81 11.24
N GLY A 56 -15.45 -17.70 11.02
CA GLY A 56 -14.42 -17.55 9.98
C GLY A 56 -13.04 -18.04 10.41
N THR A 57 -12.06 -17.87 9.52
CA THR A 57 -10.65 -18.16 9.81
C THR A 57 -10.03 -16.98 10.55
N ALA A 58 -9.59 -17.19 11.79
CA ALA A 58 -8.96 -16.14 12.58
C ALA A 58 -7.71 -15.56 11.89
N GLY A 59 -7.51 -14.24 11.99
CA GLY A 59 -6.44 -13.51 11.31
C GLY A 59 -6.70 -13.24 9.82
N ILE A 60 -7.90 -13.57 9.32
CA ILE A 60 -8.41 -13.06 8.05
C ILE A 60 -9.26 -11.82 8.32
N ASP A 61 -8.55 -10.71 8.45
CA ASP A 61 -9.02 -9.33 8.64
C ASP A 61 -7.98 -8.41 8.00
N ILE A 62 -8.20 -7.09 8.04
CA ILE A 62 -7.26 -6.13 7.45
C ILE A 62 -6.06 -5.80 8.34
N ASN A 63 -5.88 -6.45 9.49
CA ASN A 63 -4.73 -6.23 10.39
C ASN A 63 -4.54 -4.76 10.83
N VAL A 64 -5.60 -4.07 11.25
CA VAL A 64 -5.53 -2.62 11.57
C VAL A 64 -5.23 -2.31 13.04
N THR A 65 -5.49 -3.24 13.96
CA THR A 65 -5.50 -2.94 15.40
C THR A 65 -4.15 -2.48 15.96
N GLU A 66 -3.03 -2.87 15.38
CA GLU A 66 -1.70 -2.38 15.80
C GLU A 66 -1.35 -1.02 15.18
N VAL A 67 -1.96 -0.67 14.04
CA VAL A 67 -1.80 0.64 13.38
C VAL A 67 -2.41 1.75 14.21
N TRP A 68 -3.57 1.50 14.84
CA TRP A 68 -4.28 2.49 15.67
C TRP A 68 -3.54 2.94 16.93
N ASN A 69 -2.40 2.31 17.27
CA ASN A 69 -1.51 2.86 18.28
C ASN A 69 -0.82 4.16 17.83
N ASP A 70 -0.69 4.34 16.51
CA ASP A 70 0.09 5.41 15.89
C ASP A 70 -0.76 6.32 15.00
N TYR A 71 -1.68 5.74 14.22
CA TYR A 71 -2.45 6.43 13.18
C TYR A 71 -3.91 6.00 13.18
N THR A 72 -4.82 6.95 13.02
CA THR A 72 -6.28 6.77 13.14
C THR A 72 -7.06 7.42 12.00
N GLY A 73 -6.36 8.02 11.04
CA GLY A 73 -6.89 8.77 9.90
C GLY A 73 -6.82 10.29 10.07
N THR A 74 -6.21 10.78 11.15
CA THR A 74 -6.28 12.20 11.53
C THR A 74 -5.72 13.10 10.43
N GLY A 75 -6.48 14.13 10.08
CA GLY A 75 -6.05 15.16 9.12
C GLY A 75 -6.21 14.77 7.65
N VAL A 76 -6.73 13.57 7.36
CA VAL A 76 -7.09 13.12 6.01
C VAL A 76 -8.58 13.35 5.76
N VAL A 77 -8.92 13.86 4.56
CA VAL A 77 -10.30 14.13 4.13
C VAL A 77 -10.74 13.14 3.06
N ILE A 78 -11.86 12.44 3.29
CA ILE A 78 -12.40 11.40 2.40
C ILE A 78 -13.78 11.82 1.88
N GLY A 79 -13.89 11.99 0.55
CA GLY A 79 -15.14 12.26 -0.13
C GLY A 79 -15.88 10.97 -0.48
N ILE A 80 -17.18 10.91 -0.15
CA ILE A 80 -18.04 9.75 -0.40
C ILE A 80 -19.03 10.13 -1.50
N ILE A 81 -18.82 9.63 -2.72
CA ILE A 81 -19.78 9.81 -3.81
C ILE A 81 -20.82 8.69 -3.73
N ASP A 82 -22.03 9.00 -3.26
CA ASP A 82 -23.08 8.00 -3.05
C ASP A 82 -24.52 8.57 -3.10
N ASP A 83 -25.51 7.86 -2.56
CA ASP A 83 -26.93 8.26 -2.54
C ASP A 83 -27.31 9.25 -1.41
N GLY A 84 -26.36 9.52 -0.51
CA GLY A 84 -26.45 10.48 0.58
C GLY A 84 -25.88 9.92 1.89
N VAL A 85 -25.36 10.78 2.75
CA VAL A 85 -24.79 10.39 4.05
C VAL A 85 -25.54 11.09 5.16
N GLN A 86 -26.08 10.33 6.12
CA GLN A 86 -26.72 10.90 7.30
C GLN A 86 -25.67 11.53 8.21
N HIS A 87 -25.33 12.79 7.95
CA HIS A 87 -24.29 13.52 8.66
C HIS A 87 -24.59 13.71 10.17
N ASP A 88 -25.84 13.56 10.60
CA ASP A 88 -26.25 13.68 12.01
C ASP A 88 -26.37 12.31 12.74
N HIS A 89 -25.91 11.23 12.09
CA HIS A 89 -25.81 9.92 12.72
C HIS A 89 -24.85 9.98 13.94
N PRO A 90 -25.18 9.35 15.09
CA PRO A 90 -24.37 9.42 16.31
C PRO A 90 -22.89 9.03 16.12
N ASP A 91 -22.61 7.98 15.33
CA ASP A 91 -21.24 7.55 14.99
C ASP A 91 -20.56 8.38 13.89
N LEU A 92 -21.25 9.27 13.18
CA LEU A 92 -20.65 10.00 12.04
C LEU A 92 -20.46 11.48 12.32
N ALA A 93 -21.30 12.06 13.19
CA ALA A 93 -21.39 13.50 13.36
C ALA A 93 -20.09 14.17 13.84
N ALA A 94 -19.21 13.45 14.55
CA ALA A 94 -17.93 13.97 15.00
C ALA A 94 -16.93 14.15 13.85
N ASN A 95 -16.99 13.25 12.85
CA ASN A 95 -16.04 13.16 11.74
C ASN A 95 -16.54 13.80 10.45
N TYR A 96 -17.79 14.24 10.41
CA TYR A 96 -18.41 14.74 9.19
C TYR A 96 -18.20 16.26 8.99
N ASP A 97 -17.71 16.66 7.80
CA ASP A 97 -17.59 18.07 7.40
C ASP A 97 -18.65 18.51 6.39
N THR A 98 -19.76 19.04 6.90
CA THR A 98 -20.85 19.63 6.08
C THR A 98 -20.43 20.82 5.21
N ALA A 99 -19.25 21.40 5.40
CA ALA A 99 -18.78 22.52 4.56
C ALA A 99 -18.30 22.06 3.17
N LEU A 100 -17.97 20.77 3.02
CA LEU A 100 -17.52 20.16 1.78
C LEU A 100 -18.65 19.45 1.02
N ASP A 101 -19.83 19.34 1.63
CA ASP A 101 -20.97 18.64 1.06
C ASP A 101 -21.42 19.21 -0.28
N HIS A 102 -21.87 18.28 -1.12
CA HIS A 102 -22.49 18.64 -2.38
C HIS A 102 -23.57 17.64 -2.78
N ASP A 103 -24.75 18.15 -3.12
CA ASP A 103 -25.83 17.35 -3.68
C ASP A 103 -26.00 17.67 -5.17
N ALA A 104 -25.47 16.81 -6.04
CA ALA A 104 -25.62 16.95 -7.48
C ALA A 104 -27.03 16.60 -7.96
N ARG A 105 -27.79 15.81 -7.19
CA ARG A 105 -29.15 15.36 -7.51
C ARG A 105 -30.16 16.50 -7.37
N ASP A 106 -30.16 17.16 -6.22
CA ASP A 106 -31.10 18.25 -5.88
C ASP A 106 -30.49 19.65 -6.02
N ARG A 107 -29.17 19.73 -6.24
CA ARG A 107 -28.39 20.96 -6.55
C ARG A 107 -28.33 21.95 -5.40
N ASP A 108 -27.98 21.45 -4.23
CA ASP A 108 -27.65 22.25 -3.05
C ASP A 108 -26.39 21.70 -2.35
N SER A 109 -26.12 22.20 -1.14
CA SER A 109 -24.90 21.91 -0.37
C SER A 109 -25.19 21.02 0.85
N ASP A 110 -26.20 20.16 0.76
CA ASP A 110 -26.60 19.23 1.83
C ASP A 110 -26.68 17.83 1.24
N ALA A 111 -25.66 17.01 1.48
CA ALA A 111 -25.58 15.66 0.92
C ALA A 111 -26.33 14.62 1.78
N ALA A 112 -27.25 15.04 2.64
CA ALA A 112 -28.08 14.14 3.42
C ALA A 112 -29.02 13.27 2.55
N PRO A 113 -29.42 12.08 3.04
CA PRO A 113 -30.43 11.25 2.41
C PRO A 113 -31.74 12.00 2.16
N GLY A 114 -32.15 12.11 0.89
CA GLY A 114 -33.37 12.82 0.48
C GLY A 114 -34.57 11.89 0.27
N THR A 115 -34.36 10.58 0.14
CA THR A 115 -35.42 9.58 -0.07
C THR A 115 -35.30 8.38 0.88
N ALA A 116 -36.34 7.54 0.91
CA ALA A 116 -36.33 6.32 1.73
C ALA A 116 -35.42 5.20 1.16
N ASP A 117 -34.97 5.36 -0.10
CA ASP A 117 -34.06 4.41 -0.74
C ASP A 117 -32.59 4.87 -0.62
N ASP A 118 -32.34 6.09 -0.13
CA ASP A 118 -31.00 6.69 0.01
C ASP A 118 -30.35 6.19 1.32
N ASN A 119 -29.98 4.91 1.38
CA ASN A 119 -29.46 4.28 2.61
C ASN A 119 -27.98 3.91 2.49
N HIS A 120 -27.47 3.76 1.27
CA HIS A 120 -26.19 3.12 1.01
C HIS A 120 -25.00 3.99 1.48
N GLY A 121 -25.01 5.29 1.19
CA GLY A 121 -23.92 6.19 1.55
C GLY A 121 -23.65 6.29 3.04
N THR A 122 -24.69 6.16 3.88
CA THR A 122 -24.53 6.13 5.34
C THR A 122 -23.81 4.85 5.79
N THR A 123 -24.11 3.70 5.19
CA THR A 123 -23.41 2.43 5.50
C THR A 123 -21.95 2.44 5.02
N VAL A 124 -21.68 3.09 3.89
CA VAL A 124 -20.33 3.29 3.35
C VAL A 124 -19.52 4.18 4.28
N ALA A 125 -20.12 5.29 4.76
CA ALA A 125 -19.48 6.24 5.65
C ALA A 125 -19.01 5.62 6.98
N GLY A 126 -19.86 4.83 7.65
CA GLY A 126 -19.47 4.18 8.90
C GLY A 126 -18.35 3.15 8.76
N THR A 127 -18.27 2.49 7.60
CA THR A 127 -17.18 1.55 7.30
C THR A 127 -15.83 2.28 7.24
N ILE A 128 -15.83 3.53 6.77
CA ILE A 128 -14.63 4.37 6.67
C ILE A 128 -14.29 4.98 8.03
N ALA A 129 -15.22 5.74 8.60
CA ALA A 129 -14.94 6.69 9.69
C ALA A 129 -16.10 6.82 10.70
N ALA A 130 -16.77 5.72 11.05
CA ALA A 130 -17.50 5.70 12.32
C ALA A 130 -16.55 6.09 13.46
N ASP A 131 -16.94 7.07 14.26
CA ASP A 131 -16.19 7.63 15.39
C ASP A 131 -15.95 6.51 16.42
N GLY A 132 -14.67 6.20 16.63
CA GLY A 132 -14.24 5.04 17.40
C GLY A 132 -13.68 5.43 18.77
N ASP A 133 -13.61 4.45 19.67
CA ASP A 133 -13.17 4.61 21.07
C ASP A 133 -13.96 5.70 21.82
N ASN A 134 -15.24 5.83 21.50
CA ASN A 134 -16.15 6.83 22.09
C ASN A 134 -17.27 6.19 22.93
N GLY A 135 -17.32 4.85 23.01
CA GLY A 135 -18.31 4.05 23.71
C GLY A 135 -19.67 3.98 23.02
N VAL A 136 -19.75 4.24 21.71
CA VAL A 136 -20.97 4.25 20.89
C VAL A 136 -20.75 3.35 19.68
N GLY A 137 -21.75 2.52 19.36
CA GLY A 137 -21.78 1.81 18.08
C GLY A 137 -20.55 1.00 17.72
N LEU A 138 -19.96 1.37 16.59
CA LEU A 138 -18.93 0.66 15.84
C LEU A 138 -17.73 1.58 15.59
N THR A 139 -16.62 1.00 15.15
CA THR A 139 -15.41 1.75 14.78
C THR A 139 -15.20 1.75 13.26
N GLY A 140 -14.90 2.90 12.66
CA GLY A 140 -14.43 2.98 11.27
C GLY A 140 -12.98 2.51 11.13
N VAL A 141 -12.54 2.17 9.91
CA VAL A 141 -11.12 1.85 9.67
C VAL A 141 -10.20 3.03 10.02
N ALA A 142 -10.60 4.23 9.61
CA ALA A 142 -9.91 5.49 9.86
C ALA A 142 -10.83 6.39 10.70
N TYR A 143 -11.02 6.01 11.96
CA TYR A 143 -12.06 6.56 12.83
C TYR A 143 -11.84 8.01 13.29
N ASP A 144 -10.70 8.64 12.99
CA ASP A 144 -10.48 10.09 13.18
C ASP A 144 -10.34 10.84 11.84
N ALA A 145 -10.57 10.18 10.70
CA ALA A 145 -10.58 10.84 9.40
C ALA A 145 -11.81 11.74 9.24
N THR A 146 -11.65 12.83 8.49
CA THR A 146 -12.79 13.69 8.12
C THR A 146 -13.49 13.12 6.90
N ILE A 147 -14.82 13.02 6.93
CA ILE A 147 -15.64 12.56 5.79
C ILE A 147 -16.59 13.66 5.30
N ALA A 148 -16.91 13.64 4.00
CA ALA A 148 -17.90 14.54 3.40
C ALA A 148 -18.74 13.82 2.33
N GLY A 149 -20.01 14.22 2.18
CA GLY A 149 -20.94 13.59 1.25
C GLY A 149 -21.01 14.28 -0.11
N PHE A 150 -21.03 13.47 -1.17
CA PHE A 150 -21.27 13.91 -2.55
C PHE A 150 -22.46 13.12 -3.12
N ARG A 151 -23.67 13.65 -2.92
CA ARG A 151 -24.91 12.94 -3.24
C ARG A 151 -25.24 13.00 -4.73
N MET A 152 -25.58 11.84 -5.30
CA MET A 152 -26.07 11.71 -6.67
C MET A 152 -27.27 10.75 -6.78
N GLY A 153 -27.94 10.75 -7.93
CA GLY A 153 -29.06 9.83 -8.20
C GLY A 153 -28.59 8.49 -8.77
N TYR A 154 -29.39 7.45 -8.55
CA TYR A 154 -29.18 6.10 -9.09
C TYR A 154 -30.32 5.68 -10.02
N GLY A 155 -30.05 4.67 -10.87
CA GLY A 155 -31.03 4.13 -11.81
C GLY A 155 -31.61 5.24 -12.70
N SER A 156 -32.94 5.33 -12.79
CA SER A 156 -33.60 6.36 -13.60
C SER A 156 -33.47 7.79 -13.06
N ALA A 157 -33.03 7.96 -11.81
CA ALA A 157 -32.78 9.27 -11.20
C ALA A 157 -31.33 9.76 -11.39
N GLY A 158 -30.43 8.85 -11.74
CA GLY A 158 -29.02 9.15 -11.99
C GLY A 158 -28.78 9.70 -13.39
N THR A 159 -27.78 10.56 -13.52
CA THR A 159 -27.33 11.07 -14.81
C THR A 159 -25.81 11.18 -14.83
N THR A 160 -25.21 11.04 -16.02
CA THR A 160 -23.78 11.28 -16.23
C THR A 160 -23.35 12.68 -15.82
N GLY A 161 -24.25 13.68 -15.95
CA GLY A 161 -24.00 15.04 -15.46
C GLY A 161 -23.78 15.13 -13.95
N GLN A 162 -24.53 14.38 -13.15
CA GLN A 162 -24.35 14.33 -11.69
C GLN A 162 -23.03 13.66 -11.29
N VAL A 163 -22.67 12.58 -12.00
CA VAL A 163 -21.39 11.87 -11.81
C VAL A 163 -20.22 12.82 -12.10
N VAL A 164 -20.24 13.50 -13.25
CA VAL A 164 -19.19 14.47 -13.62
C VAL A 164 -19.09 15.61 -12.61
N GLU A 165 -20.22 16.13 -12.14
CA GLU A 165 -20.26 17.19 -11.13
C GLU A 165 -19.61 16.74 -9.82
N SER A 166 -19.94 15.55 -9.34
CA SER A 166 -19.40 14.99 -8.09
C SER A 166 -17.90 14.67 -8.20
N LEU A 167 -17.48 14.04 -9.31
CA LEU A 167 -16.06 13.73 -9.60
C LEU A 167 -15.21 14.99 -9.72
N ALA A 168 -15.73 16.06 -10.33
CA ALA A 168 -14.99 17.31 -10.49
C ALA A 168 -14.67 17.99 -9.15
N LEU A 169 -15.44 17.72 -8.10
CA LEU A 169 -15.21 18.26 -6.76
C LEU A 169 -14.21 17.45 -5.94
N GLN A 170 -13.87 16.23 -6.35
CA GLN A 170 -12.96 15.37 -5.58
C GLN A 170 -11.52 15.88 -5.55
N VAL A 171 -11.16 16.85 -6.39
CA VAL A 171 -9.89 17.59 -6.29
C VAL A 171 -9.70 18.27 -4.93
N ASN A 172 -10.78 18.46 -4.16
CA ASN A 172 -10.78 19.10 -2.84
C ASN A 172 -10.68 18.11 -1.66
N VAL A 173 -10.58 16.80 -1.92
CA VAL A 173 -10.41 15.78 -0.88
C VAL A 173 -9.13 14.99 -1.13
N ASP A 174 -8.63 14.32 -0.10
CA ASP A 174 -7.44 13.47 -0.20
C ASP A 174 -7.77 12.14 -0.89
N ILE A 175 -8.91 11.56 -0.53
CA ILE A 175 -9.38 10.26 -1.01
C ILE A 175 -10.82 10.38 -1.50
N SER A 176 -11.15 9.76 -2.62
CA SER A 176 -12.52 9.62 -3.12
C SER A 176 -12.93 8.14 -3.07
N ASN A 177 -13.90 7.82 -2.21
CA ASN A 177 -14.53 6.50 -2.17
C ASN A 177 -15.74 6.45 -3.11
N ASN A 178 -15.78 5.42 -3.95
CA ASN A 178 -16.78 5.24 -4.98
C ASN A 178 -17.33 3.81 -4.97
N SER A 179 -18.48 3.62 -4.32
CA SER A 179 -19.14 2.33 -4.16
C SER A 179 -20.28 2.16 -5.17
N TRP A 180 -20.04 2.53 -6.43
CA TRP A 180 -21.02 2.57 -7.52
C TRP A 180 -20.38 2.19 -8.87
N GLY A 181 -21.23 1.95 -9.87
CA GLY A 181 -20.80 1.62 -11.24
C GLY A 181 -21.92 1.75 -12.25
N TYR A 182 -21.61 1.48 -13.53
CA TYR A 182 -22.59 1.44 -14.61
C TYR A 182 -22.88 0.00 -15.01
N GLY A 183 -24.15 -0.32 -15.30
CA GLY A 183 -24.50 -1.64 -15.82
C GLY A 183 -24.28 -1.74 -17.35
N GLY A 184 -24.05 -2.96 -17.82
CA GLY A 184 -23.80 -3.26 -19.24
C GLY A 184 -22.34 -3.63 -19.48
N TYR A 185 -21.93 -3.78 -20.74
CA TYR A 185 -20.56 -4.11 -21.09
C TYR A 185 -20.00 -2.98 -21.96
N PHE A 186 -18.87 -2.40 -21.57
CA PHE A 186 -18.17 -1.37 -22.36
C PHE A 186 -19.02 -0.10 -22.58
N VAL A 187 -19.92 0.23 -21.65
CA VAL A 187 -20.89 1.34 -21.80
C VAL A 187 -20.28 2.66 -21.36
N ASP A 188 -19.59 2.67 -20.22
CA ASP A 188 -18.98 3.84 -19.58
C ASP A 188 -17.63 4.22 -20.20
N ASP A 189 -17.52 4.13 -21.53
CA ASP A 189 -16.31 4.38 -22.30
C ASP A 189 -15.87 5.85 -22.25
N PHE A 190 -14.73 6.12 -21.61
CA PHE A 190 -14.10 7.44 -21.52
C PHE A 190 -13.63 8.02 -22.87
N SER A 191 -13.55 7.21 -23.93
CA SER A 191 -13.34 7.72 -25.29
C SER A 191 -14.60 8.41 -25.86
N SER A 192 -15.78 7.96 -25.41
CA SER A 192 -17.08 8.46 -25.84
C SER A 192 -17.32 9.90 -25.39
N SER A 193 -18.13 10.65 -26.14
CA SER A 193 -18.48 12.02 -25.74
C SER A 193 -19.30 12.09 -24.45
N GLU A 194 -19.97 11.00 -24.07
CA GLU A 194 -20.82 10.95 -22.89
C GLU A 194 -20.01 10.82 -21.61
N PHE A 195 -19.01 9.92 -21.58
CA PHE A 195 -18.23 9.64 -20.38
C PHE A 195 -16.83 10.29 -20.35
N ARG A 196 -16.30 10.80 -21.47
CA ARG A 196 -15.04 11.55 -21.48
C ARG A 196 -14.94 12.63 -20.38
N PRO A 197 -15.98 13.44 -20.11
CA PRO A 197 -15.90 14.45 -19.04
C PRO A 197 -15.70 13.85 -17.64
N ALA A 198 -16.12 12.61 -17.40
CA ALA A 198 -15.93 11.92 -16.13
C ALA A 198 -14.46 11.47 -15.98
N GLY A 199 -13.90 10.88 -17.05
CA GLY A 199 -12.47 10.58 -17.12
C GLY A 199 -11.58 11.82 -16.97
N ASP A 200 -11.95 12.94 -17.62
CA ASP A 200 -11.25 14.22 -17.49
C ASP A 200 -11.30 14.76 -16.03
N ALA A 201 -12.40 14.55 -15.31
CA ALA A 201 -12.55 14.97 -13.92
C ALA A 201 -11.67 14.14 -12.96
N ILE A 202 -11.62 12.81 -13.15
CA ILE A 202 -10.70 11.92 -12.42
C ILE A 202 -9.25 12.34 -12.70
N LEU A 203 -8.88 12.50 -13.97
CA LEU A 203 -7.53 12.94 -14.37
C LEU A 203 -7.16 14.29 -13.72
N ASN A 204 -8.08 15.25 -13.68
CA ASN A 204 -7.84 16.52 -13.00
C ASN A 204 -7.57 16.34 -11.51
N ALA A 205 -8.34 15.52 -10.81
CA ALA A 205 -8.18 15.29 -9.38
C ALA A 205 -6.88 14.54 -9.04
N VAL A 206 -6.48 13.52 -9.81
CA VAL A 206 -5.16 12.85 -9.61
C VAL A 206 -3.97 13.71 -10.05
N THR A 207 -4.21 14.77 -10.84
CA THR A 207 -3.16 15.73 -11.24
C THR A 207 -3.00 16.88 -10.24
N ALA A 208 -4.11 17.43 -9.74
CA ALA A 208 -4.12 18.70 -9.02
C ALA A 208 -4.52 18.58 -7.54
N GLY A 209 -5.17 17.48 -7.14
CA GLY A 209 -5.54 17.22 -5.76
C GLY A 209 -4.29 17.11 -4.87
N ARG A 210 -4.46 17.39 -3.58
CA ARG A 210 -3.38 17.27 -2.58
C ARG A 210 -2.08 17.99 -2.98
N ASP A 211 -2.21 19.24 -3.42
CA ASP A 211 -1.09 20.07 -3.92
C ASP A 211 -0.26 19.43 -5.06
N GLY A 212 -0.88 18.56 -5.86
CA GLY A 212 -0.24 17.87 -6.98
C GLY A 212 0.22 16.44 -6.66
N LEU A 213 0.05 15.97 -5.42
CA LEU A 213 0.25 14.56 -5.06
C LEU A 213 -0.86 13.66 -5.65
N GLY A 214 -2.03 14.25 -5.92
CA GLY A 214 -3.18 13.60 -6.54
C GLY A 214 -4.14 12.98 -5.53
N THR A 215 -5.44 13.21 -5.72
CA THR A 215 -6.49 12.53 -4.96
C THR A 215 -6.46 11.03 -5.23
N VAL A 216 -6.55 10.21 -4.19
CA VAL A 216 -6.59 8.74 -4.32
C VAL A 216 -8.04 8.30 -4.61
N TYR A 217 -8.29 7.71 -5.78
CA TYR A 217 -9.61 7.15 -6.10
C TYR A 217 -9.68 5.67 -5.77
N VAL A 218 -10.69 5.28 -4.99
CA VAL A 218 -10.99 3.89 -4.66
C VAL A 218 -12.39 3.54 -5.16
N PHE A 219 -12.49 2.46 -5.93
CA PHE A 219 -13.72 1.96 -6.53
C PHE A 219 -14.01 0.52 -6.12
N ALA A 220 -15.27 0.23 -5.85
CA ALA A 220 -15.74 -1.14 -5.71
C ALA A 220 -15.61 -1.88 -7.06
N ALA A 221 -15.02 -3.08 -7.08
CA ALA A 221 -14.85 -3.86 -8.32
C ALA A 221 -16.19 -4.23 -8.99
N GLY A 222 -17.27 -4.34 -8.21
CA GLY A 222 -18.62 -4.66 -8.69
C GLY A 222 -19.17 -5.96 -8.11
N ASN A 223 -20.48 -6.17 -8.30
CA ASN A 223 -21.23 -7.30 -7.75
C ASN A 223 -21.80 -8.21 -8.86
N GLU A 224 -21.09 -8.31 -9.98
CA GLU A 224 -21.61 -8.79 -11.26
C GLU A 224 -21.07 -10.15 -11.68
N ARG A 225 -20.30 -10.82 -10.80
CA ARG A 225 -19.76 -12.17 -11.08
C ARG A 225 -20.84 -13.12 -11.59
N GLY A 226 -22.00 -13.16 -10.94
CA GLY A 226 -23.11 -14.04 -11.30
C GLY A 226 -23.73 -13.76 -12.68
N PHE A 227 -23.38 -12.65 -13.31
CA PHE A 227 -23.86 -12.22 -14.62
C PHE A 227 -22.76 -12.24 -15.69
N GLY A 228 -21.55 -12.71 -15.38
CA GLY A 228 -20.42 -12.71 -16.31
C GLY A 228 -19.86 -11.31 -16.56
N GLY A 229 -19.90 -10.45 -15.54
CA GLY A 229 -19.19 -9.17 -15.52
C GLY A 229 -17.69 -9.33 -15.30
N ASP A 230 -16.94 -8.31 -15.70
CA ASP A 230 -15.50 -8.18 -15.50
C ASP A 230 -15.19 -6.70 -15.25
N VAL A 231 -14.24 -6.40 -14.37
CA VAL A 231 -13.80 -5.03 -14.07
C VAL A 231 -13.36 -4.30 -15.36
N ASN A 232 -12.76 -5.01 -16.30
CA ASN A 232 -12.33 -4.44 -17.58
C ASN A 232 -13.47 -4.00 -18.51
N TYR A 233 -14.73 -4.23 -18.15
CA TYR A 233 -15.87 -3.77 -18.94
C TYR A 233 -16.31 -2.35 -18.58
N HIS A 234 -15.62 -1.72 -17.62
CA HIS A 234 -15.97 -0.44 -17.04
C HIS A 234 -14.74 0.46 -16.85
N ASN A 235 -14.75 1.66 -17.44
CA ASN A 235 -13.61 2.57 -17.36
C ASN A 235 -13.49 3.26 -16.00
N PHE A 236 -14.55 3.30 -15.20
CA PHE A 236 -14.43 3.79 -13.83
C PHE A 236 -13.57 2.89 -12.96
N GLN A 237 -13.69 1.57 -13.10
CA GLN A 237 -12.93 0.62 -12.30
C GLN A 237 -11.61 0.21 -12.97
N ASN A 238 -11.53 0.16 -14.30
CA ASN A 238 -10.30 -0.25 -14.98
C ASN A 238 -9.30 0.89 -15.23
N SER A 239 -9.62 2.15 -14.86
CA SER A 239 -8.70 3.27 -15.09
C SER A 239 -7.42 3.10 -14.28
N PRO A 240 -6.23 3.40 -14.84
CA PRO A 240 -4.98 3.40 -14.07
C PRO A 240 -4.97 4.45 -12.94
N HIS A 241 -5.89 5.41 -12.98
CA HIS A 241 -6.02 6.46 -11.96
C HIS A 241 -6.87 6.02 -10.76
N THR A 242 -7.41 4.79 -10.78
CA THR A 242 -8.37 4.29 -9.76
C THR A 242 -7.90 2.96 -9.19
N ILE A 243 -8.28 2.68 -7.95
CA ILE A 243 -8.03 1.41 -7.26
C ILE A 243 -9.32 0.59 -7.29
N ALA A 244 -9.39 -0.48 -8.09
CA ALA A 244 -10.50 -1.42 -8.06
C ALA A 244 -10.31 -2.47 -6.94
N VAL A 245 -11.31 -2.59 -6.06
CA VAL A 245 -11.26 -3.44 -4.87
C VAL A 245 -12.27 -4.58 -4.95
N ALA A 246 -11.78 -5.83 -4.99
CA ALA A 246 -12.58 -7.04 -4.91
C ALA A 246 -13.01 -7.37 -3.47
N ALA A 247 -14.03 -8.22 -3.32
CA ALA A 247 -14.60 -8.58 -2.02
C ALA A 247 -14.29 -10.02 -1.61
N LEU A 248 -13.88 -10.18 -0.34
CA LEU A 248 -13.65 -11.46 0.31
C LEU A 248 -14.64 -11.71 1.45
N ASP A 249 -14.81 -12.98 1.79
CA ASP A 249 -15.48 -13.42 3.00
C ASP A 249 -14.52 -13.54 4.20
N HIS A 250 -15.08 -13.81 5.37
CA HIS A 250 -14.38 -14.03 6.64
C HIS A 250 -13.49 -15.29 6.71
N ASN A 251 -13.38 -16.05 5.62
CA ASN A 251 -12.44 -17.17 5.45
C ASN A 251 -11.31 -16.82 4.46
N GLY A 252 -11.34 -15.65 3.85
CA GLY A 252 -10.36 -15.19 2.86
C GLY A 252 -10.65 -15.70 1.46
N GLN A 253 -11.87 -16.18 1.23
CA GLN A 253 -12.33 -16.67 -0.07
C GLN A 253 -13.03 -15.55 -0.82
N VAL A 254 -12.88 -15.55 -2.14
CA VAL A 254 -13.59 -14.59 -3.01
C VAL A 254 -15.10 -14.67 -2.79
N ALA A 255 -15.73 -13.52 -2.58
CA ALA A 255 -17.17 -13.43 -2.39
C ALA A 255 -17.89 -13.81 -3.70
N SER A 256 -19.00 -14.54 -3.57
CA SER A 256 -19.75 -15.07 -4.73
C SER A 256 -20.27 -14.01 -5.71
N PHE A 257 -20.34 -12.74 -5.29
CA PHE A 257 -20.73 -11.60 -6.12
C PHE A 257 -19.54 -10.82 -6.69
N SER A 258 -18.33 -10.93 -6.11
CA SER A 258 -17.19 -10.06 -6.42
C SER A 258 -16.80 -10.16 -7.89
N THR A 259 -16.97 -9.08 -8.66
CA THR A 259 -16.60 -9.04 -10.08
C THR A 259 -15.07 -9.26 -10.23
N PRO A 260 -14.63 -10.24 -11.04
CA PRO A 260 -13.21 -10.46 -11.32
C PRO A 260 -12.69 -9.48 -12.40
N GLY A 261 -11.39 -9.42 -12.61
CA GLY A 261 -10.80 -8.75 -13.77
C GLY A 261 -9.33 -8.45 -13.61
N ALA A 262 -8.62 -8.23 -14.71
CA ALA A 262 -7.17 -8.01 -14.68
C ALA A 262 -6.78 -6.63 -14.08
N ALA A 263 -7.76 -5.73 -13.93
CA ALA A 263 -7.57 -4.41 -13.36
C ALA A 263 -7.86 -4.34 -11.84
N VAL A 264 -8.26 -5.46 -11.21
CA VAL A 264 -8.37 -5.52 -9.74
C VAL A 264 -6.97 -5.31 -9.15
N LEU A 265 -6.82 -4.31 -8.29
CA LEU A 265 -5.54 -4.04 -7.62
C LEU A 265 -5.42 -4.90 -6.37
N VAL A 266 -6.42 -4.85 -5.50
CA VAL A 266 -6.45 -5.56 -4.22
C VAL A 266 -7.86 -6.05 -3.91
N SER A 267 -7.98 -6.80 -2.83
CA SER A 267 -9.25 -7.27 -2.28
C SER A 267 -9.35 -6.91 -0.80
N ALA A 268 -10.57 -6.76 -0.31
CA ALA A 268 -10.85 -6.46 1.10
C ALA A 268 -12.10 -7.22 1.56
N PRO A 269 -12.37 -7.30 2.87
CA PRO A 269 -13.63 -7.82 3.38
C PRO A 269 -14.84 -7.18 2.69
N GLY A 270 -15.87 -7.96 2.39
CA GLY A 270 -17.10 -7.43 1.79
C GLY A 270 -18.35 -8.26 2.08
N VAL A 271 -18.26 -9.29 2.93
CA VAL A 271 -19.39 -10.17 3.28
C VAL A 271 -19.76 -9.97 4.75
N ASP A 272 -21.04 -9.73 5.02
CA ASP A 272 -21.58 -9.54 6.36
C ASP A 272 -20.78 -8.51 7.19
N ILE A 273 -20.55 -7.34 6.61
CA ILE A 273 -19.85 -6.21 7.23
C ILE A 273 -20.82 -5.49 8.15
N ALA A 274 -20.46 -5.41 9.44
CA ALA A 274 -21.16 -4.59 10.43
C ALA A 274 -20.76 -3.12 10.26
N THR A 275 -21.74 -2.25 10.00
CA THR A 275 -21.54 -0.81 9.77
C THR A 275 -22.77 -0.01 10.23
N THR A 276 -22.68 1.32 10.22
CA THR A 276 -23.80 2.24 10.47
C THR A 276 -24.94 2.02 9.47
N ASP A 277 -26.17 2.27 9.90
CA ASP A 277 -27.36 2.36 9.07
C ASP A 277 -28.05 3.70 9.35
N ARG A 278 -29.02 4.09 8.53
CA ARG A 278 -29.79 5.29 8.87
C ARG A 278 -30.61 5.07 10.13
N THR A 279 -30.58 6.07 11.01
CA THR A 279 -31.09 5.92 12.37
C THR A 279 -32.57 5.52 12.42
N GLY A 280 -32.92 4.71 13.41
CA GLY A 280 -34.31 4.36 13.71
C GLY A 280 -34.92 3.33 12.75
N GLY A 281 -35.83 3.74 11.88
CA GLY A 281 -36.51 2.82 10.94
C GLY A 281 -36.41 3.28 9.48
N ASP A 282 -35.51 4.23 9.22
CA ASP A 282 -35.31 4.83 7.90
C ASP A 282 -34.26 4.07 7.07
N GLY A 283 -33.42 3.24 7.72
CA GLY A 283 -32.38 2.42 7.11
C GLY A 283 -32.85 1.11 6.48
N TYR A 284 -31.89 0.22 6.23
CA TYR A 284 -32.16 -1.15 5.76
C TYR A 284 -32.88 -2.00 6.81
N VAL A 285 -32.62 -1.74 8.09
CA VAL A 285 -33.26 -2.42 9.23
C VAL A 285 -33.76 -1.43 10.28
N ASP A 286 -34.63 -1.89 11.18
CA ASP A 286 -34.96 -1.12 12.38
C ASP A 286 -33.73 -1.11 13.32
N GLY A 287 -33.06 0.02 13.44
CA GLY A 287 -31.84 0.23 14.22
C GLY A 287 -30.97 1.34 13.61
N ASP A 288 -29.79 1.52 14.19
CA ASP A 288 -28.78 2.48 13.71
C ASP A 288 -27.57 1.74 13.07
N TYR A 289 -27.62 0.40 12.99
CA TYR A 289 -26.52 -0.46 12.56
C TYR A 289 -27.03 -1.68 11.79
N VAL A 290 -26.26 -2.14 10.80
CA VAL A 290 -26.64 -3.23 9.89
C VAL A 290 -25.47 -4.16 9.55
N TYR A 291 -25.77 -5.42 9.22
CA TYR A 291 -24.85 -6.31 8.52
C TYR A 291 -25.20 -6.34 7.04
N ILE A 292 -24.24 -6.06 6.19
CA ILE A 292 -24.47 -5.91 4.75
C ILE A 292 -23.29 -6.44 3.94
N SER A 293 -23.57 -6.85 2.70
CA SER A 293 -22.58 -7.46 1.81
C SER A 293 -22.52 -6.75 0.47
N GLY A 294 -21.34 -6.71 -0.12
CA GLY A 294 -21.06 -6.13 -1.43
C GLY A 294 -19.62 -5.64 -1.53
N THR A 295 -19.09 -5.53 -2.74
CA THR A 295 -17.81 -4.81 -2.98
C THR A 295 -17.89 -3.35 -2.56
N SER A 296 -19.10 -2.81 -2.41
CA SER A 296 -19.40 -1.52 -1.79
C SER A 296 -18.84 -1.35 -0.38
N PHE A 297 -18.51 -2.44 0.33
CA PHE A 297 -17.89 -2.39 1.67
C PHE A 297 -16.40 -2.72 1.63
N SER A 298 -15.90 -3.24 0.51
CA SER A 298 -14.47 -3.45 0.29
C SER A 298 -13.77 -2.15 -0.10
N SER A 299 -14.38 -1.31 -0.95
CA SER A 299 -13.82 0.00 -1.29
C SER A 299 -13.69 0.97 -0.12
N PRO A 300 -14.67 1.14 0.80
CA PRO A 300 -14.51 2.01 1.96
C PRO A 300 -13.46 1.48 2.94
N ILE A 301 -13.34 0.17 3.12
CA ILE A 301 -12.28 -0.42 3.95
C ILE A 301 -10.90 -0.02 3.40
N THR A 302 -10.68 -0.20 2.09
CA THR A 302 -9.42 0.20 1.44
C THR A 302 -9.22 1.72 1.47
N SER A 303 -10.29 2.52 1.38
CA SER A 303 -10.21 3.98 1.54
C SER A 303 -9.75 4.39 2.94
N GLY A 304 -10.21 3.68 3.98
CA GLY A 304 -9.72 3.87 5.34
C GLY A 304 -8.24 3.50 5.49
N VAL A 305 -7.81 2.37 4.91
CA VAL A 305 -6.38 1.99 4.92
C VAL A 305 -5.51 3.03 4.20
N ALA A 306 -5.96 3.53 3.04
CA ALA A 306 -5.28 4.62 2.35
C ALA A 306 -5.20 5.89 3.22
N ALA A 307 -6.21 6.19 4.04
CA ALA A 307 -6.17 7.33 4.95
C ALA A 307 -5.11 7.15 6.04
N LEU A 308 -5.00 5.94 6.62
CA LEU A 308 -3.94 5.63 7.58
C LEU A 308 -2.54 5.77 6.96
N MET A 309 -2.37 5.34 5.70
CA MET A 309 -1.11 5.54 4.96
C MET A 309 -0.79 7.03 4.75
N LEU A 310 -1.79 7.85 4.39
CA LEU A 310 -1.60 9.29 4.15
C LEU A 310 -1.36 10.07 5.44
N GLU A 311 -1.86 9.61 6.59
CA GLU A 311 -1.50 10.17 7.89
C GLU A 311 -0.03 9.85 8.23
N ALA A 312 0.37 8.59 8.06
CA ALA A 312 1.74 8.16 8.30
C ALA A 312 2.76 8.85 7.38
N ASN A 313 2.40 9.06 6.12
CA ASN A 313 3.21 9.77 5.16
C ASN A 313 2.35 10.67 4.25
N PRO A 314 2.21 11.98 4.59
CA PRO A 314 1.43 12.91 3.77
C PRO A 314 2.12 13.24 2.43
N GLY A 315 3.39 12.85 2.25
CA GLY A 315 4.16 13.06 1.03
C GLY A 315 3.87 12.07 -0.10
N LEU A 316 3.13 10.98 0.17
CA LEU A 316 2.78 9.98 -0.84
C LEU A 316 1.94 10.61 -1.96
N GLY A 317 2.35 10.37 -3.21
CA GLY A 317 1.52 10.56 -4.38
C GLY A 317 0.50 9.43 -4.56
N TYR A 318 -0.52 9.64 -5.39
CA TYR A 318 -1.58 8.64 -5.57
C TYR A 318 -1.05 7.30 -6.12
N ARG A 319 0.03 7.31 -6.91
CA ARG A 319 0.66 6.09 -7.44
C ARG A 319 1.42 5.34 -6.34
N ASP A 320 2.10 6.05 -5.44
CA ASP A 320 2.76 5.43 -4.29
C ASP A 320 1.75 4.65 -3.43
N VAL A 321 0.55 5.20 -3.23
CA VAL A 321 -0.52 4.52 -2.49
C VAL A 321 -0.92 3.21 -3.19
N GLN A 322 -1.07 3.22 -4.52
CA GLN A 322 -1.38 2.00 -5.29
C GLN A 322 -0.26 0.96 -5.18
N GLU A 323 1.00 1.39 -5.29
CA GLU A 323 2.16 0.52 -5.20
C GLU A 323 2.30 -0.09 -3.82
N ILE A 324 2.22 0.71 -2.75
CA ILE A 324 2.27 0.19 -1.38
C ILE A 324 1.16 -0.84 -1.15
N LEU A 325 -0.07 -0.59 -1.62
CA LEU A 325 -1.17 -1.55 -1.51
C LEU A 325 -0.87 -2.86 -2.26
N ALA A 326 -0.26 -2.80 -3.44
CA ALA A 326 0.15 -4.00 -4.19
C ALA A 326 1.24 -4.80 -3.46
N TYR A 327 2.25 -4.12 -2.92
CA TYR A 327 3.40 -4.75 -2.26
C TYR A 327 3.11 -5.24 -0.83
N SER A 328 2.09 -4.68 -0.17
CA SER A 328 1.68 -5.07 1.19
C SER A 328 0.55 -6.10 1.24
N ALA A 329 -0.16 -6.32 0.13
CA ALA A 329 -1.30 -7.24 0.09
C ALA A 329 -0.89 -8.67 0.44
N ARG A 330 -1.79 -9.39 1.11
CA ARG A 330 -1.61 -10.77 1.56
C ARG A 330 -2.34 -11.78 0.69
N GLN A 331 -1.66 -12.87 0.34
CA GLN A 331 -2.29 -14.00 -0.31
C GLN A 331 -3.21 -14.75 0.67
N THR A 332 -4.50 -14.79 0.36
CA THR A 332 -5.48 -15.65 1.02
C THR A 332 -5.96 -16.74 0.07
N ASP A 333 -6.59 -17.79 0.61
CA ASP A 333 -7.09 -18.92 -0.19
C ASP A 333 -6.04 -19.43 -1.21
N SER A 334 -4.81 -19.69 -0.74
CA SER A 334 -3.66 -20.04 -1.60
C SER A 334 -3.83 -21.33 -2.40
N SER A 335 -4.90 -22.09 -2.15
CA SER A 335 -5.29 -23.26 -2.94
C SER A 335 -6.18 -22.94 -4.14
N SER A 336 -6.66 -21.69 -4.27
CA SER A 336 -7.46 -21.24 -5.40
C SER A 336 -6.66 -21.36 -6.71
N PRO A 337 -7.23 -21.91 -7.80
CA PRO A 337 -6.53 -22.09 -9.07
C PRO A 337 -6.25 -20.80 -9.83
N GLY A 338 -6.71 -19.64 -9.33
CA GLY A 338 -6.57 -18.34 -9.99
C GLY A 338 -5.37 -17.50 -9.54
N TRP A 339 -4.49 -18.05 -8.69
CA TRP A 339 -3.25 -17.40 -8.29
C TRP A 339 -2.13 -17.69 -9.28
N ASP A 340 -1.39 -16.64 -9.64
CA ASP A 340 -0.15 -16.71 -10.41
C ASP A 340 0.92 -15.81 -9.76
N VAL A 341 2.16 -15.87 -10.26
CA VAL A 341 3.27 -15.00 -9.85
C VAL A 341 3.83 -14.32 -11.08
N ASN A 342 3.97 -13.00 -11.03
CA ASN A 342 4.45 -12.23 -12.17
C ASN A 342 5.99 -12.26 -12.31
N GLY A 343 6.50 -11.54 -13.31
CA GLY A 343 7.92 -11.50 -13.68
C GLY A 343 8.78 -10.50 -12.90
N ALA A 344 8.22 -9.76 -11.95
CA ALA A 344 8.99 -8.80 -11.15
C ALA A 344 10.04 -9.50 -10.27
N ALA A 345 10.97 -8.72 -9.71
CA ALA A 345 12.09 -9.26 -8.91
C ALA A 345 12.27 -8.59 -7.54
N ASN A 346 11.46 -7.59 -7.22
CA ASN A 346 11.68 -6.69 -6.08
C ASN A 346 10.70 -6.90 -4.91
N TRP A 347 9.87 -7.94 -4.93
CA TRP A 347 8.96 -8.29 -3.84
C TRP A 347 9.27 -9.67 -3.25
N ASN A 348 9.61 -9.73 -1.96
CA ASN A 348 9.96 -10.98 -1.27
C ASN A 348 10.98 -11.82 -2.07
N GLY A 349 11.96 -11.15 -2.68
CA GLY A 349 13.01 -11.73 -3.52
C GLY A 349 12.57 -12.27 -4.89
N GLY A 350 11.38 -11.90 -5.39
CA GLY A 350 10.89 -12.31 -6.70
C GLY A 350 9.64 -11.54 -7.14
N GLY A 351 8.78 -12.20 -7.92
CA GLY A 351 7.55 -11.59 -8.45
C GLY A 351 6.42 -11.57 -7.43
N LEU A 352 5.48 -10.63 -7.63
CA LEU A 352 4.26 -10.48 -6.84
C LEU A 352 3.25 -11.57 -7.22
N HIS A 353 2.42 -11.99 -6.27
CA HIS A 353 1.26 -12.83 -6.59
C HIS A 353 0.16 -12.00 -7.24
N THR A 354 -0.48 -12.55 -8.26
CA THR A 354 -1.54 -11.88 -9.02
C THR A 354 -2.75 -12.80 -9.18
N SER A 355 -3.94 -12.22 -9.28
CA SER A 355 -5.17 -12.94 -9.55
C SER A 355 -6.27 -12.03 -10.09
N HIS A 356 -7.04 -12.53 -11.05
CA HIS A 356 -8.27 -11.85 -11.50
C HIS A 356 -9.35 -11.78 -10.41
N ASP A 357 -9.31 -12.64 -9.39
CA ASP A 357 -10.30 -12.68 -8.32
C ASP A 357 -9.90 -11.84 -7.09
N TYR A 358 -8.59 -11.71 -6.85
CA TYR A 358 -8.03 -11.15 -5.62
C TYR A 358 -7.13 -9.91 -5.86
N GLY A 359 -6.79 -9.60 -7.12
CA GLY A 359 -5.72 -8.66 -7.44
C GLY A 359 -4.38 -9.17 -6.91
N PHE A 360 -3.65 -8.29 -6.23
CA PHE A 360 -2.50 -8.66 -5.41
C PHE A 360 -2.88 -9.32 -4.08
N GLY A 361 -4.15 -9.36 -3.67
CA GLY A 361 -4.57 -10.05 -2.44
C GLY A 361 -5.30 -9.18 -1.44
N LEU A 362 -5.44 -9.68 -0.22
CA LEU A 362 -6.14 -9.01 0.87
C LEU A 362 -5.32 -7.80 1.34
N VAL A 363 -5.93 -6.62 1.41
CA VAL A 363 -5.32 -5.43 2.03
C VAL A 363 -4.89 -5.74 3.47
N ASP A 364 -3.63 -5.46 3.79
CA ASP A 364 -3.07 -5.53 5.14
C ASP A 364 -2.66 -4.11 5.57
N ALA A 365 -3.46 -3.52 6.46
CA ALA A 365 -3.28 -2.14 6.93
C ALA A 365 -1.94 -1.97 7.67
N HIS A 366 -1.52 -2.96 8.44
CA HIS A 366 -0.24 -2.93 9.13
C HIS A 366 0.91 -2.84 8.14
N ALA A 367 1.01 -3.82 7.23
CA ALA A 367 2.08 -3.83 6.24
C ALA A 367 2.06 -2.58 5.36
N ALA A 368 0.88 -2.11 4.93
CA ALA A 368 0.75 -0.91 4.10
C ALA A 368 1.24 0.35 4.82
N VAL A 369 0.85 0.54 6.08
CA VAL A 369 1.26 1.73 6.85
C VAL A 369 2.74 1.69 7.21
N ARG A 370 3.29 0.53 7.57
CA ARG A 370 4.73 0.40 7.81
C ARG A 370 5.56 0.71 6.57
N LEU A 371 5.12 0.24 5.39
CA LEU A 371 5.76 0.62 4.13
C LEU A 371 5.64 2.13 3.88
N ALA A 372 4.48 2.74 4.13
CA ALA A 372 4.27 4.18 3.99
C ALA A 372 5.25 5.01 4.83
N GLU A 373 5.53 4.62 6.08
CA GLU A 373 6.50 5.29 6.97
C GLU A 373 7.93 5.30 6.38
N SER A 374 8.30 4.20 5.71
CA SER A 374 9.62 4.01 5.10
C SER A 374 9.72 4.45 3.63
N TRP A 375 8.62 4.93 3.05
CA TRP A 375 8.53 5.24 1.63
C TRP A 375 9.16 6.61 1.31
N ASP A 376 10.17 6.63 0.44
CA ASP A 376 10.93 7.82 0.09
C ASP A 376 10.71 8.31 -1.35
N LEU A 377 9.82 7.65 -2.10
CA LEU A 377 9.39 8.08 -3.43
C LEU A 377 8.22 9.08 -3.35
N THR A 378 7.95 9.73 -4.48
CA THR A 378 6.78 10.60 -4.67
C THR A 378 6.28 10.46 -6.10
N SER A 379 5.57 9.37 -6.37
CA SER A 379 5.03 9.02 -7.67
C SER A 379 3.63 9.62 -7.88
N THR A 380 3.52 10.51 -8.87
CA THR A 380 2.34 11.34 -9.17
C THR A 380 2.01 11.33 -10.66
N GLN A 381 0.96 12.03 -11.07
CA GLN A 381 0.66 12.19 -12.49
C GLN A 381 1.74 12.99 -13.23
N ALA A 382 2.45 13.88 -12.52
CA ALA A 382 3.43 14.78 -13.12
C ALA A 382 4.72 14.07 -13.57
N ASN A 383 5.09 12.96 -12.91
CA ASN A 383 6.26 12.15 -13.22
C ASN A 383 5.94 10.78 -13.83
N LEU A 384 4.66 10.48 -14.08
CA LEU A 384 4.24 9.26 -14.76
C LEU A 384 4.91 9.13 -16.15
N ALA A 385 5.71 8.08 -16.32
CA ALA A 385 6.29 7.73 -17.59
C ALA A 385 5.31 6.87 -18.40
N THR A 386 5.37 7.00 -19.73
CA THR A 386 4.53 6.21 -20.63
C THR A 386 5.32 5.75 -21.85
N LEU A 387 5.21 4.46 -22.16
CA LEU A 387 5.66 3.88 -23.43
C LEU A 387 4.46 3.34 -24.18
N SER A 388 4.42 3.55 -25.50
CA SER A 388 3.32 3.08 -26.32
C SER A 388 3.77 2.58 -27.67
N ALA A 389 3.08 1.55 -28.16
CA ALA A 389 3.18 1.06 -29.51
C ALA A 389 1.84 0.49 -29.97
N SER A 390 1.61 0.48 -31.27
CA SER A 390 0.35 0.02 -31.86
C SER A 390 0.61 -0.99 -32.98
N SER A 391 -0.35 -1.87 -33.19
CA SER A 391 -0.42 -2.77 -34.34
C SER A 391 -1.81 -2.69 -34.96
N ALA A 392 -1.88 -2.81 -36.29
CA ALA A 392 -3.14 -2.81 -37.05
C ALA A 392 -3.15 -3.98 -38.03
N PRO A 393 -3.25 -5.23 -37.53
CA PRO A 393 -2.92 -6.40 -38.34
C PRO A 393 -4.07 -6.86 -39.25
N ALA A 394 -5.30 -6.37 -38.99
CA ALA A 394 -6.52 -6.74 -39.72
C ALA A 394 -6.72 -8.26 -39.84
N LEU A 395 -6.50 -8.98 -38.73
CA LEU A 395 -6.57 -10.45 -38.68
C LEU A 395 -8.01 -10.91 -38.57
N VAL A 396 -8.39 -11.91 -39.37
CA VAL A 396 -9.72 -12.51 -39.32
C VAL A 396 -9.83 -13.41 -38.08
N ILE A 397 -10.88 -13.21 -37.29
CA ILE A 397 -11.29 -14.06 -36.19
C ILE A 397 -12.34 -15.02 -36.75
N SER A 398 -12.00 -16.31 -36.80
CA SER A 398 -12.91 -17.38 -37.24
C SER A 398 -13.40 -18.20 -36.05
N ASP A 399 -14.57 -18.82 -36.18
CA ASP A 399 -15.18 -19.69 -35.18
C ASP A 399 -14.18 -20.73 -34.63
N HIS A 400 -14.12 -20.88 -33.30
CA HIS A 400 -13.24 -21.84 -32.61
C HIS A 400 -11.74 -21.70 -32.96
N THR A 401 -11.28 -20.49 -33.27
CA THR A 401 -9.87 -20.23 -33.53
C THR A 401 -9.28 -19.21 -32.57
N THR A 402 -7.97 -19.36 -32.33
CA THR A 402 -7.14 -18.35 -31.68
C THR A 402 -6.27 -17.68 -32.73
N ILE A 403 -6.34 -16.36 -32.80
CA ILE A 403 -5.37 -15.54 -33.52
C ILE A 403 -4.41 -14.89 -32.53
N THR A 404 -3.22 -14.57 -33.02
CA THR A 404 -2.19 -13.87 -32.24
C THR A 404 -1.59 -12.75 -33.06
N ASP A 405 -1.27 -11.65 -32.40
CA ASP A 405 -0.48 -10.54 -32.94
C ASP A 405 0.51 -10.06 -31.87
N THR A 406 1.62 -9.43 -32.29
CA THR A 406 2.68 -9.04 -31.35
C THR A 406 3.13 -7.60 -31.52
N ILE A 407 3.54 -7.01 -30.41
CA ILE A 407 4.22 -5.71 -30.34
C ILE A 407 5.56 -5.93 -29.64
N THR A 408 6.65 -5.43 -30.21
CA THR A 408 7.97 -5.48 -29.56
C THR A 408 8.38 -4.08 -29.12
N LEU A 409 8.57 -3.91 -27.81
CA LEU A 409 9.13 -2.69 -27.23
C LEU A 409 10.64 -2.86 -27.05
N THR A 410 11.41 -1.87 -27.50
CA THR A 410 12.90 -1.91 -27.45
C THR A 410 13.47 -1.36 -26.14
N SER A 411 12.62 -0.78 -25.30
CA SER A 411 12.93 -0.21 -23.99
C SER A 411 11.76 -0.48 -23.06
N GLY A 412 12.00 -0.40 -21.75
CA GLY A 412 11.02 -0.68 -20.71
C GLY A 412 10.74 0.50 -19.78
N LEU A 413 9.86 0.25 -18.81
CA LEU A 413 9.54 1.06 -17.64
C LEU A 413 9.45 0.12 -16.44
N ASN A 414 9.61 0.62 -15.21
CA ASN A 414 9.09 -0.11 -14.06
C ASN A 414 7.56 0.04 -14.12
N ILE A 415 6.86 -1.03 -14.51
CA ILE A 415 5.42 -0.97 -14.82
C ILE A 415 4.62 -0.84 -13.53
N ASP A 416 3.67 0.09 -13.52
CA ASP A 416 2.54 0.11 -12.58
C ASP A 416 1.33 -0.53 -13.26
N HIS A 417 0.94 0.04 -14.40
CA HIS A 417 -0.26 -0.35 -15.15
C HIS A 417 0.06 -0.61 -16.61
N ILE A 418 -0.74 -1.48 -17.23
CA ILE A 418 -0.82 -1.59 -18.68
C ILE A 418 -2.21 -1.22 -19.17
N GLU A 419 -2.30 -0.56 -20.31
CA GLU A 419 -3.54 -0.33 -21.04
C GLU A 419 -3.46 -0.93 -22.45
N VAL A 420 -4.60 -1.42 -22.93
CA VAL A 420 -4.81 -1.91 -24.29
C VAL A 420 -6.02 -1.20 -24.88
N ASP A 421 -5.80 -0.26 -25.79
CA ASP A 421 -6.89 0.24 -26.64
C ASP A 421 -7.18 -0.84 -27.68
N LEU A 422 -8.32 -1.50 -27.58
CA LEU A 422 -8.71 -2.61 -28.45
C LEU A 422 -9.78 -2.16 -29.45
N ASP A 423 -9.48 -2.26 -30.75
CA ASP A 423 -10.45 -2.12 -31.85
C ASP A 423 -10.63 -3.47 -32.55
N LEU A 424 -11.77 -4.09 -32.28
CA LEU A 424 -12.14 -5.41 -32.73
C LEU A 424 -13.58 -5.39 -33.26
N SER A 425 -13.77 -5.89 -34.48
CA SER A 425 -15.10 -6.13 -35.03
C SER A 425 -15.53 -7.57 -34.82
N HIS A 426 -16.73 -7.81 -34.29
CA HIS A 426 -17.33 -9.15 -34.12
C HIS A 426 -18.84 -9.01 -33.97
N THR A 427 -19.63 -9.94 -34.49
CA THR A 427 -21.10 -9.90 -34.39
C THR A 427 -21.66 -10.44 -33.08
N TRP A 428 -20.79 -10.95 -32.21
CA TRP A 428 -21.14 -11.44 -30.88
C TRP A 428 -19.94 -11.42 -29.93
N ILE A 429 -19.78 -10.37 -29.13
CA ILE A 429 -18.60 -10.24 -28.27
C ILE A 429 -18.54 -11.27 -27.13
N GLY A 430 -19.69 -11.85 -26.74
CA GLY A 430 -19.77 -12.90 -25.72
C GLY A 430 -18.92 -14.14 -26.04
N ASP A 431 -18.59 -14.37 -27.30
CA ASP A 431 -17.80 -15.54 -27.69
C ASP A 431 -16.29 -15.37 -27.44
N LEU A 432 -15.86 -14.14 -27.14
CA LEU A 432 -14.46 -13.78 -27.18
C LEU A 432 -13.75 -13.94 -25.83
N VAL A 433 -12.55 -14.49 -25.90
CA VAL A 433 -11.53 -14.36 -24.86
C VAL A 433 -10.35 -13.60 -25.44
N VAL A 434 -9.98 -12.49 -24.80
CA VAL A 434 -8.81 -11.68 -25.18
C VAL A 434 -7.81 -11.72 -24.03
N SER A 435 -6.57 -12.08 -24.33
CA SER A 435 -5.48 -12.13 -23.35
C SER A 435 -4.24 -11.45 -23.88
N LEU A 436 -3.47 -10.87 -22.97
CA LEU A 436 -2.18 -10.25 -23.24
C LEU A 436 -1.10 -10.93 -22.39
N THR A 437 -0.05 -11.40 -23.04
CA THR A 437 1.12 -11.99 -22.38
C THR A 437 2.31 -11.04 -22.47
N SER A 438 2.95 -10.75 -21.33
CA SER A 438 4.13 -9.90 -21.23
C SER A 438 5.40 -10.61 -21.68
N PRO A 439 6.52 -9.89 -21.90
CA PRO A 439 7.81 -10.48 -22.20
C PRO A 439 8.34 -11.42 -21.11
N ASP A 440 7.88 -11.25 -19.87
CA ASP A 440 8.25 -12.05 -18.71
C ASP A 440 7.25 -13.19 -18.43
N ASP A 441 6.46 -13.55 -19.45
CA ASP A 441 5.46 -14.64 -19.48
C ASP A 441 4.22 -14.44 -18.58
N THR A 442 4.03 -13.26 -17.98
CA THR A 442 2.81 -12.92 -17.22
C THR A 442 1.62 -12.74 -18.15
N THR A 443 0.51 -13.42 -17.87
CA THR A 443 -0.69 -13.39 -18.72
C THR A 443 -1.88 -12.71 -18.04
N SER A 444 -2.42 -11.69 -18.69
CA SER A 444 -3.64 -10.97 -18.29
C SER A 444 -4.81 -11.35 -19.20
N ILE A 445 -5.91 -11.83 -18.64
CA ILE A 445 -7.18 -11.98 -19.36
C ILE A 445 -7.92 -10.65 -19.32
N LEU A 446 -8.03 -9.98 -20.47
CA LEU A 446 -8.61 -8.65 -20.60
C LEU A 446 -10.11 -8.69 -20.95
N VAL A 447 -10.54 -9.75 -21.64
CA VAL A 447 -11.95 -10.03 -21.95
C VAL A 447 -12.18 -11.52 -21.77
N ASN A 448 -13.22 -11.91 -21.02
CA ASN A 448 -13.54 -13.31 -20.78
C ASN A 448 -15.03 -13.62 -20.97
N GLN A 449 -15.44 -13.86 -22.22
CA GLN A 449 -16.80 -14.21 -22.60
C GLN A 449 -17.88 -13.35 -21.92
N PRO A 450 -17.98 -12.03 -22.20
CA PRO A 450 -18.90 -11.14 -21.51
C PRO A 450 -20.31 -11.72 -21.42
N GLY A 451 -20.90 -11.69 -20.23
CA GLY A 451 -22.21 -12.30 -19.98
C GLY A 451 -22.21 -13.83 -19.95
N PHE A 452 -21.07 -14.46 -19.67
CA PHE A 452 -20.85 -15.92 -19.83
C PHE A 452 -21.20 -16.42 -21.24
N GLY A 453 -20.84 -15.64 -22.26
CA GLY A 453 -21.24 -15.90 -23.64
C GLY A 453 -22.58 -15.29 -24.05
N GLY A 454 -23.30 -14.66 -23.12
CA GLY A 454 -24.61 -14.07 -23.36
C GLY A 454 -24.61 -12.67 -23.96
N ALA A 455 -23.46 -11.97 -24.00
CA ALA A 455 -23.39 -10.61 -24.51
C ALA A 455 -23.42 -10.57 -26.05
N GLY A 456 -24.62 -10.41 -26.61
CA GLY A 456 -24.84 -10.24 -28.05
C GLY A 456 -24.60 -8.84 -28.61
N GLN A 457 -23.72 -8.07 -27.98
CA GLN A 457 -23.28 -6.77 -28.51
C GLN A 457 -22.30 -7.00 -29.67
N ASP A 458 -22.32 -6.09 -30.64
CA ASP A 458 -21.36 -6.06 -31.74
C ASP A 458 -20.14 -5.24 -31.34
N ASN A 459 -18.96 -5.73 -31.70
CA ASN A 459 -17.66 -5.05 -31.63
C ASN A 459 -17.19 -4.66 -30.22
N ILE A 460 -15.87 -4.50 -30.10
CA ILE A 460 -15.22 -3.90 -28.94
C ILE A 460 -14.35 -2.76 -29.48
N ASP A 461 -14.62 -1.55 -29.02
CA ASP A 461 -13.79 -0.36 -29.22
C ASP A 461 -13.68 0.30 -27.84
N PHE A 462 -12.69 -0.14 -27.06
CA PHE A 462 -12.60 0.14 -25.62
C PHE A 462 -11.17 0.05 -25.11
N THR A 463 -10.84 0.83 -24.08
CA THR A 463 -9.56 0.75 -23.37
C THR A 463 -9.68 -0.25 -22.22
N LEU A 464 -8.90 -1.32 -22.28
CA LEU A 464 -8.80 -2.34 -21.24
C LEU A 464 -7.50 -2.10 -20.45
N SER A 465 -7.39 -2.62 -19.24
CA SER A 465 -6.16 -2.50 -18.44
C SER A 465 -5.81 -3.77 -17.67
N SER A 466 -4.60 -3.79 -17.13
CA SER A 466 -4.18 -4.81 -16.17
C SER A 466 -3.12 -4.27 -15.22
N THR A 467 -3.14 -4.80 -14.00
CA THR A 467 -2.12 -4.59 -12.95
C THR A 467 -1.15 -5.76 -12.87
N HIS A 468 -1.38 -6.88 -13.56
CA HIS A 468 -0.66 -8.14 -13.31
C HIS A 468 0.85 -8.06 -13.59
N SER A 469 1.29 -7.18 -14.49
CA SER A 469 2.71 -6.97 -14.82
C SER A 469 3.38 -5.90 -13.95
N TRP A 470 2.80 -5.53 -12.80
CA TRP A 470 3.39 -4.54 -11.89
C TRP A 470 4.82 -4.95 -11.48
N GLY A 471 5.77 -4.02 -11.56
CA GLY A 471 7.18 -4.24 -11.25
C GLY A 471 7.98 -4.94 -12.36
N GLU A 472 7.35 -5.38 -13.45
CA GLU A 472 8.08 -5.85 -14.64
C GLU A 472 8.65 -4.67 -15.43
N THR A 473 9.73 -4.93 -16.21
CA THR A 473 10.32 -3.88 -17.06
C THR A 473 9.57 -3.69 -18.38
N GLY A 474 8.86 -4.71 -18.87
CA GLY A 474 8.08 -4.68 -20.11
C GLY A 474 8.88 -4.56 -21.41
N ALA A 475 10.21 -4.57 -21.38
CA ALA A 475 11.03 -4.56 -22.58
C ALA A 475 11.02 -5.95 -23.24
N GLY A 476 10.55 -6.04 -24.48
CA GLY A 476 10.50 -7.31 -25.21
C GLY A 476 9.23 -7.47 -26.02
N THR A 477 8.83 -8.72 -26.26
CA THR A 477 7.68 -9.04 -27.11
C THR A 477 6.43 -9.25 -26.27
N TRP A 478 5.44 -8.40 -26.48
CA TRP A 478 4.09 -8.54 -25.98
C TRP A 478 3.24 -9.29 -27.00
N THR A 479 2.42 -10.23 -26.53
CA THR A 479 1.57 -11.07 -27.39
C THR A 479 0.11 -10.90 -27.02
N LEU A 480 -0.69 -10.34 -27.94
CA LEU A 480 -2.13 -10.32 -27.81
C LEU A 480 -2.72 -11.57 -28.47
N SER A 481 -3.53 -12.33 -27.73
CA SER A 481 -4.25 -13.49 -28.23
C SER A 481 -5.76 -13.24 -28.16
N VAL A 482 -6.45 -13.44 -29.27
CA VAL A 482 -7.91 -13.36 -29.37
C VAL A 482 -8.44 -14.74 -29.74
N THR A 483 -9.25 -15.32 -28.88
CA THR A 483 -9.90 -16.61 -29.09
C THR A 483 -11.39 -16.44 -29.22
N ASP A 484 -11.97 -16.99 -30.27
CA ASP A 484 -13.40 -17.16 -30.43
C ASP A 484 -13.79 -18.58 -29.98
N LEU A 485 -14.67 -18.68 -28.99
CA LEU A 485 -15.18 -19.94 -28.43
C LEU A 485 -16.55 -20.34 -28.98
N GLY A 486 -17.17 -19.49 -29.80
CA GLY A 486 -18.50 -19.66 -30.35
C GLY A 486 -18.52 -20.29 -31.73
N THR A 487 -19.74 -20.31 -32.29
CA THR A 487 -20.00 -20.73 -33.66
C THR A 487 -20.94 -19.72 -34.30
N LEU A 488 -20.83 -19.55 -35.63
CA LEU A 488 -21.66 -18.71 -36.51
C LEU A 488 -21.28 -17.24 -36.58
N ASP A 489 -20.66 -16.70 -35.54
CA ASP A 489 -20.22 -15.32 -35.47
C ASP A 489 -18.72 -15.23 -35.80
N GLN A 490 -18.34 -14.21 -36.56
CA GLN A 490 -16.97 -13.99 -37.02
C GLN A 490 -16.63 -12.52 -36.97
N GLY A 491 -15.33 -12.23 -37.03
CA GLY A 491 -14.87 -10.86 -36.90
C GLY A 491 -13.46 -10.61 -37.40
N SER A 492 -12.90 -9.50 -36.96
CA SER A 492 -11.51 -9.15 -37.19
C SER A 492 -10.92 -8.33 -36.05
N LEU A 493 -9.68 -8.63 -35.69
CA LEU A 493 -8.84 -7.72 -34.91
C LEU A 493 -8.33 -6.63 -35.87
N ASN A 494 -8.85 -5.42 -35.72
CA ASN A 494 -8.55 -4.31 -36.62
C ASN A 494 -7.26 -3.64 -36.19
N SER A 495 -7.19 -3.22 -34.93
CA SER A 495 -5.99 -2.65 -34.32
C SER A 495 -5.98 -2.80 -32.80
N TRP A 496 -4.80 -2.68 -32.22
CA TRP A 496 -4.64 -2.54 -30.78
C TRP A 496 -3.43 -1.66 -30.47
N THR A 497 -3.52 -0.89 -29.39
CA THR A 497 -2.42 -0.07 -28.87
C THR A 497 -2.09 -0.51 -27.46
N LEU A 498 -0.84 -0.90 -27.22
CA LEU A 498 -0.29 -1.14 -25.90
C LEU A 498 0.23 0.18 -25.33
N ARG A 499 -0.11 0.47 -24.07
CA ARG A 499 0.54 1.50 -23.26
C ARG A 499 1.05 0.87 -21.97
N LEU A 500 2.33 1.09 -21.67
CA LEU A 500 2.91 0.85 -20.36
C LEU A 500 2.95 2.16 -19.60
N LEU A 501 2.51 2.16 -18.34
CA LEU A 501 2.49 3.30 -17.44
C LEU A 501 3.26 2.94 -16.18
N GLY A 502 4.12 3.84 -15.70
CA GLY A 502 4.87 3.62 -14.46
C GLY A 502 6.08 4.54 -14.38
N ASP A 503 7.19 4.07 -13.82
CA ASP A 503 8.40 4.86 -13.64
C ASP A 503 9.48 4.58 -14.68
N ALA A 504 10.29 5.61 -14.92
CA ALA A 504 11.48 5.45 -15.75
C ALA A 504 12.49 4.54 -15.04
N ILE A 505 12.98 3.52 -15.76
CA ILE A 505 14.03 2.64 -15.26
C ILE A 505 15.26 3.47 -14.87
N ASN A 506 15.74 3.25 -13.65
CA ASN A 506 17.00 3.74 -13.16
C ASN A 506 17.81 2.56 -12.58
N THR A 507 18.90 2.84 -11.89
CA THR A 507 19.74 1.82 -11.25
C THR A 507 19.52 1.78 -9.74
N ASP A 508 18.59 2.56 -9.20
CA ASP A 508 18.38 2.68 -7.76
C ASP A 508 17.13 1.85 -7.43
N ASP A 509 17.34 0.64 -6.93
CA ASP A 509 16.29 -0.35 -6.74
C ASP A 509 15.85 -0.44 -5.27
N THR A 510 14.55 -0.65 -5.06
CA THR A 510 13.98 -0.91 -3.72
C THR A 510 13.41 -2.33 -3.67
N TYR A 511 13.97 -3.13 -2.77
CA TYR A 511 13.62 -4.52 -2.53
C TYR A 511 12.76 -4.65 -1.27
N ILE A 512 11.49 -4.95 -1.46
CA ILE A 512 10.49 -4.95 -0.39
C ILE A 512 10.28 -6.36 0.15
N TYR A 513 10.30 -6.47 1.47
CA TYR A 513 10.05 -7.69 2.21
C TYR A 513 8.91 -7.50 3.21
N THR A 514 7.99 -8.47 3.24
CA THR A 514 6.85 -8.52 4.17
C THR A 514 6.93 -9.82 5.00
N ASP A 515 6.05 -9.98 5.98
CA ASP A 515 5.93 -11.23 6.73
C ASP A 515 5.64 -12.46 5.85
N GLU A 516 5.06 -12.27 4.65
CA GLU A 516 4.87 -13.36 3.69
C GLU A 516 6.19 -13.96 3.19
N PHE A 517 7.31 -13.24 3.32
CA PHE A 517 8.62 -13.82 3.04
C PHE A 517 8.85 -15.12 3.84
N GLY A 518 8.30 -15.21 5.05
CA GLY A 518 8.35 -16.39 5.91
C GLY A 518 7.58 -17.60 5.38
N ALA A 519 6.60 -17.40 4.49
CA ALA A 519 5.79 -18.48 3.92
C ALA A 519 6.52 -19.27 2.81
N PHE A 520 7.51 -18.67 2.14
CA PHE A 520 8.29 -19.32 1.09
C PHE A 520 9.25 -20.36 1.70
N SER A 521 8.86 -21.63 1.64
CA SER A 521 9.62 -22.74 2.23
C SER A 521 9.88 -23.85 1.22
N GLY A 522 11.14 -24.03 0.82
CA GLY A 522 11.49 -25.08 -0.14
C GLY A 522 12.83 -24.90 -0.83
N VAL A 523 13.20 -25.91 -1.63
CA VAL A 523 14.34 -25.81 -2.56
C VAL A 523 13.96 -25.06 -3.85
N ASP A 524 12.67 -25.05 -4.20
CA ASP A 524 12.17 -24.41 -5.41
C ASP A 524 12.08 -22.87 -5.26
N ASP A 525 11.93 -22.35 -4.03
CA ASP A 525 11.99 -20.90 -3.72
C ASP A 525 13.39 -20.43 -3.30
N ALA A 526 14.42 -21.26 -3.48
CA ALA A 526 15.76 -20.92 -3.01
C ALA A 526 16.35 -19.66 -3.67
N SER A 527 15.91 -19.32 -4.88
CA SER A 527 16.32 -18.08 -5.58
C SER A 527 15.82 -16.82 -4.88
N ARG A 528 14.62 -16.85 -4.27
CA ARG A 528 14.05 -15.71 -3.53
C ARG A 528 14.86 -15.32 -2.29
N ARG A 529 15.77 -16.18 -1.87
CA ARG A 529 16.63 -15.98 -0.70
C ARG A 529 17.96 -15.33 -1.04
N ILE A 530 18.18 -14.90 -2.28
CA ILE A 530 19.43 -14.31 -2.73
C ILE A 530 19.13 -12.94 -3.31
N LEU A 531 19.59 -11.89 -2.63
CA LEU A 531 19.53 -10.52 -3.14
C LEU A 531 20.79 -10.19 -3.95
N SER A 532 20.61 -9.73 -5.18
CA SER A 532 21.71 -9.46 -6.12
C SER A 532 21.52 -8.13 -6.83
N ASP A 533 22.33 -7.14 -6.46
CA ASP A 533 22.39 -5.84 -7.13
C ASP A 533 23.80 -5.25 -7.14
N ALA A 534 24.33 -4.89 -8.30
CA ALA A 534 25.73 -4.50 -8.44
C ALA A 534 25.97 -2.99 -8.59
N ASP A 535 24.94 -2.21 -8.94
CA ASP A 535 25.09 -0.82 -9.35
C ASP A 535 23.86 -0.04 -8.93
N GLY A 536 24.01 1.05 -8.17
CA GLY A 536 22.85 1.80 -7.71
C GLY A 536 23.10 2.54 -6.42
N ASN A 537 22.04 3.17 -5.91
CA ASN A 537 21.86 3.43 -4.50
C ASN A 537 20.60 2.67 -4.06
N ASP A 538 20.79 1.48 -3.53
CA ASP A 538 19.73 0.49 -3.39
C ASP A 538 19.22 0.41 -1.95
N THR A 539 17.97 -0.03 -1.82
CA THR A 539 17.26 -0.12 -0.55
C THR A 539 16.75 -1.54 -0.32
N LEU A 540 17.08 -2.12 0.82
CA LEU A 540 16.38 -3.28 1.38
C LEU A 540 15.33 -2.76 2.37
N ASN A 541 14.05 -2.86 2.01
CA ASN A 541 12.96 -2.41 2.85
C ASN A 541 12.21 -3.59 3.47
N ALA A 542 12.41 -3.82 4.77
CA ALA A 542 11.72 -4.83 5.57
C ALA A 542 10.78 -4.21 6.61
N ALA A 543 10.32 -2.96 6.40
CA ALA A 543 9.44 -2.27 7.35
C ALA A 543 8.14 -3.04 7.63
N ALA A 544 7.64 -3.81 6.66
CA ALA A 544 6.45 -4.66 6.80
C ALA A 544 6.71 -6.04 7.42
N VAL A 545 7.87 -6.26 8.05
CA VAL A 545 8.19 -7.49 8.78
C VAL A 545 7.98 -7.27 10.28
N THR A 546 7.15 -8.09 10.92
CA THR A 546 6.85 -7.96 12.36
C THR A 546 7.77 -8.77 13.26
N SER A 547 8.44 -9.78 12.68
CA SER A 547 9.38 -10.63 13.43
C SER A 547 10.80 -10.07 13.42
N ASN A 548 11.60 -10.45 14.42
CA ASN A 548 13.02 -10.10 14.46
C ASN A 548 13.76 -10.45 13.16
N SER A 549 14.50 -9.46 12.68
CA SER A 549 15.30 -9.46 11.48
C SER A 549 16.80 -9.41 11.81
N VAL A 550 17.60 -10.06 10.99
CA VAL A 550 19.06 -9.93 10.97
C VAL A 550 19.44 -9.49 9.57
N ILE A 551 19.73 -8.21 9.41
CA ILE A 551 20.10 -7.61 8.13
C ILE A 551 21.60 -7.35 8.16
N ASN A 552 22.34 -8.00 7.25
CA ASN A 552 23.77 -7.80 7.10
C ASN A 552 24.08 -7.48 5.65
N LEU A 553 24.36 -6.20 5.37
CA LEU A 553 24.56 -5.67 4.02
C LEU A 553 25.93 -6.01 3.42
N ASN A 554 26.80 -6.74 4.13
CA ASN A 554 28.10 -7.12 3.61
C ASN A 554 27.95 -8.11 2.44
N PRO A 555 28.65 -7.90 1.30
CA PRO A 555 28.60 -8.82 0.18
C PRO A 555 28.98 -10.25 0.59
N GLY A 556 28.09 -11.21 0.32
CA GLY A 556 28.24 -12.62 0.70
C GLY A 556 27.79 -12.97 2.13
N ALA A 557 27.24 -12.00 2.89
CA ALA A 557 26.70 -12.25 4.21
C ALA A 557 25.34 -12.94 4.15
N ASN A 558 24.99 -13.58 5.27
CA ASN A 558 23.67 -14.16 5.49
C ASN A 558 22.99 -13.42 6.64
N GLY A 559 21.69 -13.26 6.48
CA GLY A 559 20.77 -12.68 7.44
C GLY A 559 19.49 -13.51 7.55
N THR A 560 18.51 -12.98 8.27
CA THR A 560 17.18 -13.56 8.41
C THR A 560 16.11 -12.48 8.35
N LEU A 561 15.04 -12.69 7.60
CA LEU A 561 13.84 -11.86 7.55
C LEU A 561 12.62 -12.78 7.68
N ALA A 562 11.58 -12.38 8.41
CA ALA A 562 10.36 -13.18 8.59
C ALA A 562 10.63 -14.66 8.96
N GLY A 563 11.69 -14.92 9.74
CA GLY A 563 12.17 -16.27 10.09
C GLY A 563 12.88 -17.07 8.99
N ASN A 564 12.97 -16.55 7.76
CA ASN A 564 13.65 -17.16 6.63
C ASN A 564 15.05 -16.56 6.40
N SER A 565 15.96 -17.33 5.81
CA SER A 565 17.31 -16.85 5.49
C SER A 565 17.32 -15.93 4.27
N LEU A 566 18.06 -14.84 4.34
CA LEU A 566 18.40 -13.99 3.20
C LEU A 566 19.93 -13.95 3.01
N THR A 567 20.40 -14.10 1.77
CA THR A 567 21.82 -13.96 1.41
C THR A 567 22.00 -12.72 0.56
N ILE A 568 22.87 -11.81 0.98
CA ILE A 568 23.38 -10.74 0.12
C ILE A 568 24.43 -11.37 -0.79
N ALA A 569 24.18 -11.44 -2.10
CA ALA A 569 25.07 -12.13 -3.02
C ALA A 569 26.47 -11.49 -3.06
N ALA A 570 27.45 -12.26 -3.50
CA ALA A 570 28.79 -11.71 -3.70
C ALA A 570 28.76 -10.69 -4.85
N GLY A 571 29.28 -9.49 -4.60
CA GLY A 571 29.20 -8.38 -5.55
C GLY A 571 27.92 -7.56 -5.44
N THR A 572 27.08 -7.84 -4.44
CA THR A 572 25.91 -7.00 -4.14
C THR A 572 26.28 -5.80 -3.27
N PHE A 573 25.80 -4.61 -3.60
CA PHE A 573 26.05 -3.38 -2.84
C PHE A 573 24.71 -2.72 -2.50
N ILE A 574 24.32 -2.75 -1.23
CA ILE A 574 23.10 -2.09 -0.74
C ILE A 574 23.52 -0.98 0.22
N GLU A 575 22.99 0.22 0.02
CA GLU A 575 23.28 1.41 0.81
C GLU A 575 22.27 1.62 1.92
N ASN A 576 20.99 1.31 1.68
CA ASN A 576 19.91 1.65 2.61
C ASN A 576 19.20 0.39 3.11
N ALA A 577 18.86 0.37 4.41
CA ALA A 577 18.07 -0.71 4.99
C ALA A 577 17.06 -0.17 6.00
N TYR A 578 15.80 -0.58 5.82
CA TYR A 578 14.73 -0.41 6.79
C TYR A 578 14.42 -1.77 7.41
N ALA A 579 14.48 -1.87 8.73
CA ALA A 579 13.95 -3.00 9.47
C ALA A 579 12.52 -2.70 9.96
N GLY A 580 11.94 -3.59 10.75
CA GLY A 580 10.49 -3.64 10.97
C GLY A 580 10.09 -3.37 12.41
N ASP A 581 9.12 -4.15 12.89
CA ASP A 581 8.60 -4.02 14.27
C ASP A 581 9.25 -5.02 15.25
N GLY A 582 10.21 -5.81 14.78
CA GLY A 582 10.93 -6.80 15.56
C GLY A 582 12.11 -6.20 16.32
N ASN A 583 12.71 -6.97 17.23
CA ASN A 583 13.99 -6.57 17.81
C ASN A 583 15.12 -6.96 16.86
N ASP A 584 15.56 -6.00 16.06
CA ASP A 584 16.31 -6.24 14.84
C ASP A 584 17.82 -6.05 15.02
N LEU A 585 18.61 -6.74 14.20
CA LEU A 585 20.07 -6.60 14.14
C LEU A 585 20.47 -6.14 12.74
N LEU A 586 20.94 -4.90 12.63
CA LEU A 586 21.39 -4.30 11.37
C LEU A 586 22.90 -4.13 11.37
N THR A 587 23.55 -4.53 10.27
CA THR A 587 24.98 -4.34 10.04
C THR A 587 25.20 -3.81 8.63
N GLY A 588 25.75 -2.60 8.53
CA GLY A 588 26.18 -1.99 7.27
C GLY A 588 27.44 -2.66 6.70
N ASN A 589 27.87 -2.17 5.54
CA ASN A 589 28.96 -2.73 4.76
C ASN A 589 30.21 -1.84 4.77
N LEU A 590 30.83 -1.61 3.61
CA LEU A 590 32.01 -0.75 3.47
C LEU A 590 31.67 0.64 2.87
N LEU A 591 30.42 0.83 2.48
CA LEU A 591 29.87 2.05 1.88
C LEU A 591 29.29 2.94 2.99
N GLY A 592 28.85 4.15 2.64
CA GLY A 592 28.06 4.95 3.58
C GLY A 592 26.63 4.43 3.56
N ASN A 593 26.18 3.86 4.67
CA ASN A 593 24.87 3.24 4.80
C ASN A 593 23.86 4.13 5.53
N SER A 594 22.58 4.00 5.18
CA SER A 594 21.46 4.52 5.99
C SER A 594 20.70 3.33 6.58
N LEU A 595 20.77 3.15 7.90
CA LEU A 595 20.16 2.02 8.61
C LEU A 595 19.06 2.53 9.53
N TYR A 596 17.84 2.02 9.33
CA TYR A 596 16.65 2.37 10.10
C TYR A 596 16.13 1.14 10.85
N GLY A 597 16.12 1.19 12.18
CA GLY A 597 15.70 0.09 13.07
C GLY A 597 14.18 -0.13 13.08
N GLY A 598 13.40 0.95 13.08
CA GLY A 598 11.94 0.85 13.10
C GLY A 598 11.40 0.84 14.54
N ARG A 599 10.55 -0.13 14.86
CA ARG A 599 10.05 -0.36 16.23
C ARG A 599 10.74 -1.57 16.81
N GLY A 600 11.02 -1.53 18.11
CA GLY A 600 11.60 -2.67 18.83
C GLY A 600 12.88 -2.29 19.54
N ASP A 601 13.48 -3.27 20.24
CA ASP A 601 14.77 -3.07 20.89
C ASP A 601 15.89 -3.48 19.92
N ASP A 602 16.36 -2.51 19.11
CA ASP A 602 17.24 -2.79 17.97
C ASP A 602 18.73 -2.69 18.29
N VAL A 603 19.54 -3.38 17.47
CA VAL A 603 21.00 -3.33 17.50
C VAL A 603 21.54 -2.92 16.14
N LEU A 604 22.15 -1.74 16.06
CA LEU A 604 22.68 -1.17 14.80
C LEU A 604 24.21 -1.06 14.83
N SER A 605 24.86 -1.44 13.74
CA SER A 605 26.29 -1.21 13.48
C SER A 605 26.47 -0.69 12.06
N GLY A 606 27.05 0.51 11.91
CA GLY A 606 27.34 1.10 10.59
C GLY A 606 28.37 0.29 9.82
N GLY A 607 29.42 -0.17 10.51
CA GLY A 607 30.52 -0.88 9.86
C GLY A 607 31.56 0.13 9.37
N ALA A 608 32.11 -0.08 8.17
CA ALA A 608 33.06 0.89 7.63
C ALA A 608 32.32 1.79 6.65
N GLY A 609 32.66 3.07 6.62
CA GLY A 609 31.85 4.04 5.89
C GLY A 609 31.47 5.18 6.81
N ASN A 610 30.89 6.23 6.24
CA ASN A 610 30.25 7.27 7.05
C ASN A 610 28.77 6.96 7.04
N ASP A 611 28.29 6.38 8.12
CA ASP A 611 26.94 5.81 8.16
C ASP A 611 25.96 6.74 8.87
N PHE A 612 24.69 6.59 8.54
CA PHE A 612 23.56 7.18 9.24
C PHE A 612 22.74 6.07 9.90
N LEU A 613 22.61 6.13 11.22
CA LEU A 613 21.93 5.12 12.02
C LEU A 613 20.76 5.76 12.75
N ASP A 614 19.54 5.34 12.44
CA ASP A 614 18.33 5.70 13.17
C ASP A 614 17.70 4.44 13.73
N ALA A 615 17.74 4.25 15.05
CA ALA A 615 17.16 3.05 15.66
C ALA A 615 15.66 3.16 15.93
N GLY A 616 15.02 4.30 15.65
CA GLY A 616 13.59 4.46 15.84
C GLY A 616 13.13 4.37 17.30
N VAL A 617 12.01 3.68 17.55
CA VAL A 617 11.36 3.59 18.86
C VAL A 617 11.73 2.29 19.58
N GLY A 618 11.97 2.38 20.90
CA GLY A 618 12.36 1.23 21.74
C GLY A 618 13.70 1.46 22.44
N THR A 619 14.24 0.42 23.09
CA THR A 619 15.50 0.46 23.85
C THR A 619 16.65 -0.03 22.97
N ASN A 620 17.36 0.89 22.34
CA ASN A 620 18.27 0.55 21.26
C ASN A 620 19.74 0.47 21.67
N THR A 621 20.53 -0.28 20.91
CA THR A 621 21.98 -0.39 21.07
C THR A 621 22.72 -0.05 19.77
N PHE A 622 23.55 0.99 19.81
CA PHE A 622 24.47 1.33 18.72
C PHE A 622 25.85 0.74 19.03
N LEU A 623 26.36 -0.11 18.13
CA LEU A 623 27.68 -0.72 18.24
C LEU A 623 28.73 0.14 17.54
N VAL A 624 29.82 0.44 18.26
CA VAL A 624 30.96 1.22 17.75
C VAL A 624 32.23 0.37 17.82
N GLY A 625 32.72 -0.06 16.66
CA GLY A 625 33.90 -0.88 16.45
C GLY A 625 35.17 -0.12 16.05
N ALA A 626 36.29 -0.83 16.02
CA ALA A 626 37.57 -0.28 15.56
C ALA A 626 37.62 -0.23 14.02
N GLY A 627 37.98 0.93 13.46
CA GLY A 627 38.07 1.13 12.01
C GLY A 627 36.81 1.69 11.35
N GLU A 628 35.78 2.00 12.13
CA GLU A 628 34.62 2.77 11.69
C GLU A 628 35.04 4.18 11.27
N ALA A 629 34.34 4.77 10.30
CA ALA A 629 34.62 6.13 9.86
C ALA A 629 33.82 7.14 10.69
N SER A 630 33.20 8.15 10.08
CA SER A 630 32.47 9.18 10.83
C SER A 630 30.96 8.97 10.72
N ASP A 631 30.40 8.28 11.71
CA ASP A 631 28.99 7.91 11.72
C ASP A 631 28.12 8.98 12.39
N THR A 632 26.88 9.07 11.97
CA THR A 632 25.85 9.92 12.55
C THR A 632 24.74 9.06 13.12
N ILE A 633 24.42 9.27 14.39
CA ILE A 633 23.37 8.57 15.11
C ILE A 633 22.20 9.52 15.34
N LEU A 634 21.01 9.06 14.97
CA LEU A 634 19.72 9.58 15.35
C LEU A 634 19.09 8.63 16.37
N VAL A 635 18.67 9.16 17.52
CA VAL A 635 17.98 8.39 18.56
C VAL A 635 16.55 8.89 18.72
N GLY A 636 15.59 7.97 18.87
CA GLY A 636 14.22 8.29 19.25
C GLY A 636 14.15 9.18 20.50
N ASN A 637 13.15 10.05 20.58
CA ASN A 637 12.92 10.91 21.75
C ASN A 637 11.79 10.36 22.62
N GLU A 638 11.98 9.12 23.07
CA GLU A 638 11.03 8.39 23.90
C GLU A 638 11.31 8.67 25.38
N SER A 639 10.28 9.03 26.15
CA SER A 639 10.47 9.39 27.57
C SER A 639 10.82 8.21 28.49
N LEU A 640 10.71 6.98 27.97
CA LEU A 640 10.86 5.72 28.71
C LEU A 640 11.83 4.70 28.06
N SER A 641 12.47 4.99 26.92
CA SER A 641 13.53 4.16 26.35
C SER A 641 14.86 4.34 27.10
N THR A 642 15.79 3.40 26.93
CA THR A 642 17.19 3.55 27.38
C THR A 642 18.14 3.21 26.24
N ASP A 643 18.63 4.23 25.55
CA ASP A 643 19.48 4.02 24.39
C ASP A 643 20.95 3.92 24.78
N THR A 644 21.62 2.88 24.27
CA THR A 644 22.99 2.50 24.65
C THR A 644 23.94 2.68 23.48
N LEU A 645 25.01 3.44 23.68
CA LEU A 645 26.18 3.43 22.79
C LEU A 645 27.24 2.47 23.36
N ARG A 646 27.56 1.41 22.62
CA ARG A 646 28.47 0.37 23.07
C ARG A 646 29.73 0.30 22.21
N PHE A 647 30.87 0.56 22.82
CA PHE A 647 32.17 0.40 22.19
C PHE A 647 32.66 -1.05 22.31
N ASP A 648 33.04 -1.65 21.18
CA ASP A 648 33.53 -3.02 21.08
C ASP A 648 34.93 -3.08 20.43
N ASN A 649 35.40 -4.29 20.11
CA ASN A 649 36.66 -4.55 19.38
C ASN A 649 37.91 -3.93 20.04
N GLY A 650 37.93 -3.91 21.38
CA GLY A 650 39.07 -3.46 22.16
C GLY A 650 39.18 -1.94 22.34
N ILE A 651 38.17 -1.18 21.91
CA ILE A 651 38.06 0.26 22.22
C ILE A 651 37.83 0.40 23.73
N GLY A 652 38.85 0.90 24.42
CA GLY A 652 38.78 1.18 25.83
C GLY A 652 38.36 2.61 26.13
N LEU A 653 38.13 2.89 27.41
CA LEU A 653 37.80 4.23 27.88
C LEU A 653 38.91 5.28 27.62
N GLY A 654 40.15 4.82 27.40
CA GLY A 654 41.27 5.69 27.03
C GLY A 654 41.29 6.09 25.56
N ASP A 655 40.43 5.48 24.74
CA ASP A 655 40.42 5.60 23.29
C ASP A 655 39.32 6.51 22.75
N VAL A 656 38.53 7.13 23.64
CA VAL A 656 37.39 7.97 23.28
C VAL A 656 37.52 9.39 23.85
N GLY A 657 37.29 10.40 23.01
CA GLY A 657 37.25 11.82 23.36
C GLY A 657 35.88 12.42 23.08
N PHE A 658 35.45 13.41 23.87
CA PHE A 658 34.12 14.02 23.76
C PHE A 658 34.24 15.50 23.45
N ALA A 659 33.43 15.95 22.49
CA ALA A 659 33.33 17.35 22.10
C ALA A 659 31.88 17.70 21.79
N GLN A 660 31.53 18.97 21.96
CA GLN A 660 30.26 19.51 21.50
C GLN A 660 30.45 20.21 20.16
N GLY A 661 29.65 19.83 19.16
CA GLY A 661 29.57 20.49 17.86
C GLY A 661 28.20 21.10 17.66
N GLY A 662 28.01 22.40 17.91
CA GLY A 662 26.67 22.99 17.88
C GLY A 662 25.74 22.34 18.90
N ASN A 663 24.66 21.72 18.43
CA ASN A 663 23.72 20.95 19.27
C ASN A 663 24.07 19.46 19.35
N ASP A 664 25.16 19.01 18.76
CA ASP A 664 25.49 17.59 18.63
C ASP A 664 26.58 17.18 19.62
N LEU A 665 26.56 15.90 20.02
CA LEU A 665 27.65 15.28 20.77
C LEU A 665 28.57 14.55 19.79
N ILE A 666 29.84 14.93 19.79
CA ILE A 666 30.88 14.31 18.96
C ILE A 666 31.76 13.44 19.85
N ILE A 667 31.87 12.17 19.49
CA ILE A 667 32.66 11.15 20.17
C ILE A 667 33.79 10.74 19.25
N GLN A 668 35.01 11.21 19.53
CA GLN A 668 36.19 10.98 18.72
C GLN A 668 36.89 9.69 19.14
N LEU A 669 37.16 8.80 18.19
CA LEU A 669 37.95 7.59 18.40
C LEU A 669 39.45 7.91 18.29
N SER A 670 40.27 7.17 19.04
CA SER A 670 41.71 7.34 19.00
C SER A 670 42.29 6.91 17.65
N ALA A 671 43.42 7.51 17.27
CA ALA A 671 44.08 7.18 15.99
C ALA A 671 44.50 5.70 15.87
N THR A 672 44.63 4.98 17.00
CA THR A 672 44.90 3.54 17.01
C THR A 672 43.69 2.69 16.64
N HIS A 673 42.49 3.27 16.66
CA HIS A 673 41.22 2.63 16.30
C HIS A 673 40.58 3.28 15.05
N GLY A 674 41.38 3.89 14.18
CA GLY A 674 40.94 4.49 12.91
C GLY A 674 40.83 6.02 12.93
N GLY A 675 40.65 6.62 14.11
CA GLY A 675 40.55 8.09 14.25
C GLY A 675 39.25 8.69 13.74
N GLY A 676 38.21 7.87 13.52
CA GLY A 676 36.85 8.28 13.17
C GLY A 676 36.13 8.99 14.32
N ALA A 677 34.86 9.31 14.11
CA ALA A 677 34.04 9.97 15.12
C ALA A 677 32.55 9.64 14.99
N VAL A 678 31.89 9.37 16.10
CA VAL A 678 30.44 9.18 16.16
C VAL A 678 29.78 10.50 16.56
N THR A 679 28.82 10.96 15.76
CA THR A 679 28.05 12.18 16.03
C THR A 679 26.63 11.81 16.44
N VAL A 680 26.27 12.08 17.69
CA VAL A 680 24.87 11.95 18.16
C VAL A 680 24.17 13.29 17.91
N SER A 681 23.27 13.28 16.93
CA SER A 681 22.60 14.47 16.43
C SER A 681 21.65 15.07 17.47
N GLY A 682 21.61 16.38 17.63
CA GLY A 682 20.65 17.06 18.51
C GLY A 682 20.79 16.75 20.01
N PHE A 683 21.87 16.07 20.44
CA PHE A 683 22.10 15.67 21.83
C PHE A 683 22.03 16.82 22.84
N PHE A 684 22.26 18.08 22.44
CA PHE A 684 22.19 19.28 23.29
C PHE A 684 21.01 20.22 22.98
N ALA A 685 20.15 19.88 22.02
CA ALA A 685 19.01 20.69 21.59
C ALA A 685 18.01 21.00 22.72
N GLU A 686 17.49 22.24 22.72
CA GLU A 686 16.47 22.70 23.68
C GLU A 686 15.14 21.94 23.47
N GLY A 687 14.41 21.66 24.56
CA GLY A 687 13.14 20.92 24.50
C GLY A 687 13.25 19.41 24.74
N GLY A 688 14.44 18.89 25.06
CA GLY A 688 14.63 17.50 25.48
C GLY A 688 15.45 16.63 24.53
N GLY A 689 16.23 17.23 23.62
CA GLY A 689 16.94 16.57 22.50
C GLY A 689 17.64 15.25 22.81
N GLN A 690 17.94 14.49 21.74
CA GLN A 690 18.28 13.06 21.72
C GLN A 690 19.13 12.58 22.90
N ARG A 691 18.81 11.39 23.39
CA ARG A 691 19.42 10.83 24.59
C ARG A 691 20.12 9.54 24.23
N ILE A 692 21.43 9.53 24.44
CA ILE A 692 22.13 8.29 24.76
C ILE A 692 22.18 8.24 26.28
N ASP A 693 21.44 7.31 26.87
CA ASP A 693 21.31 7.15 28.30
C ASP A 693 22.53 6.43 28.89
N GLU A 694 23.06 5.45 28.14
CA GLU A 694 24.19 4.63 28.57
C GLU A 694 25.32 4.60 27.54
N MET A 695 26.56 4.63 28.04
CA MET A 695 27.75 4.37 27.24
C MET A 695 28.57 3.26 27.91
N SER A 696 28.87 2.20 27.15
CA SER A 696 29.53 1.01 27.69
C SER A 696 30.73 0.56 26.84
N VAL A 697 31.68 -0.14 27.47
CA VAL A 697 32.83 -0.78 26.80
C VAL A 697 32.83 -2.27 27.13
N VAL A 698 33.21 -3.10 26.15
CA VAL A 698 33.49 -4.52 26.39
C VAL A 698 34.96 -4.68 26.79
N ILE A 699 35.21 -5.24 27.99
CA ILE A 699 36.56 -5.41 28.58
C ILE A 699 37.11 -6.82 28.34
#